data_AF-A0A850M3W2-F1
#
_entry.id   AF-A0A850M3W2-F1
#
_cell.length_a   1.000
_cell.length_b   1.000
_cell.length_c   1.000
_cell.angle_alpha   90.00
_cell.angle_beta   90.00
_cell.angle_gamma   90.00
#
_symmetry.space_group_name_H-M   'P 1'
#
loop_
_entity.id
_entity.type
_entity.pdbx_description
1 polymer ?
#
loop_
_entity_poly.entity_id
_entity_poly.type
_entity_poly.pdbx_seq_one_letter_code
_entity_poly.pdbx_strand_id
1 'polypeptide(L)'
;MRKKIKHLPIICILILIILPLCRVGQPEDAILACEQDCKLTIKADSPFNITTNADFDLYDSGGNGQPGTPWILENYVINASGLGVHGILINNTDVFFILRNCTVTNADTGFRGIMLENVTHGTITNNTANYNGGLGILLVRSNNNTVSNNTALDNGGGGYLLDYSDNNTLTGNTANNNTWHGIRINLSDNNTLSNNTFIGNTGHGIYLWVNCSWNTLIHNTANGNGWVGFLLEFDCNNNTLINNTANDNTQHGIRLYYDCNNNTLTNNTANDNTQHGIYLEDDCDKNTLTGNTANNNDYGIWLDDDCDDNTLSYNTANNNTNGIPLSSSCCYNTLTNNTANDNMGLGICLVWNSDENTLTNNTANNNSLKGIFLGSYSNWNTLTHNTANNNTQDGIYLDGDCDKNTLSYNTANNNTLIGICLNNTCDKNTLTGNTANGNGLDGITLYSYSHNNTLTNNTANGNGRGGIYLAGCHNNTLTNNSANDNTQDGIRLASSRNNTLTHNTANGNGWGGITLVSNSHNTTLTHNTANNNTERGIYLGNCHKSTLSHNTANYNTNDGIHLDNNCDNNTLSHNTANGNGGSGLDLSFDCRENTLTNNTANDNTQHGIHLDVDCDNNTLSYNTVNNNIGSGIRIQGFLAEYNNITGNFIISNKFYGIYTQGGSNYFYRNCIWLNTPDQILDMTSNTWSENIYDDGGDWDGDGLLNRDELSNETSPFLNDTDSDLLPDGWEVTNSLDPLNISDAADDFDLDGLTNLDEYNNGTDPNEMDTDGDGLNDSAELLIYSTNATNPDTDGDGLSDGVEIFTHGTNAVNPDTDDDIMLDGWEIQNSLDPLNQIDALVDYDGDGLINLIEFNYNTDPRDLDSDDDGYSDGAEVAAGTDPLNPSSHPTESAPTDYTFTILLGLIIAAIAVSAAIIIHGLLVRSKSSETPVPKKLPPAPKNPTQ
;
A
#
# COMPACT_ATOMS: atom_id res chain seq x y z
N MET A 1 48.93 25.85 31.95
CA MET A 1 49.84 27.00 32.09
C MET A 1 49.09 28.17 32.70
N ARG A 2 49.79 28.94 33.53
CA ARG A 2 49.35 30.06 34.39
C ARG A 2 48.60 31.22 33.68
N LYS A 3 47.71 31.87 34.47
CA LYS A 3 47.35 33.32 34.51
C LYS A 3 46.45 33.84 33.37
N LYS A 4 45.36 34.61 33.60
CA LYS A 4 45.24 35.83 34.43
C LYS A 4 43.77 36.13 34.81
N ILE A 5 43.62 36.74 35.99
CA ILE A 5 42.42 37.27 36.65
C ILE A 5 42.16 38.73 36.25
N LYS A 6 40.89 39.16 36.35
CA LYS A 6 40.29 40.50 36.68
C LYS A 6 39.25 40.91 35.61
N HIS A 7 37.99 41.25 35.88
CA HIS A 7 37.33 41.85 37.05
C HIS A 7 35.83 41.46 37.13
N LEU A 8 35.33 41.30 38.37
CA LEU A 8 33.92 41.35 38.81
C LEU A 8 33.37 42.82 38.70
N PRO A 9 32.04 43.10 38.73
CA PRO A 9 31.10 42.68 39.79
C PRO A 9 29.70 42.19 39.34
N ILE A 10 29.19 41.12 39.99
CA ILE A 10 28.02 41.08 40.93
C ILE A 10 26.65 41.03 40.22
N ILE A 11 25.98 39.87 40.29
CA ILE A 11 24.82 39.54 41.16
C ILE A 11 24.39 38.07 40.88
N CYS A 12 24.34 37.28 41.95
CA CYS A 12 23.85 35.90 42.06
C CYS A 12 22.36 35.79 41.67
N ILE A 13 21.79 34.64 41.27
CA ILE A 13 21.47 33.48 42.12
C ILE A 13 21.05 32.32 41.19
N LEU A 14 21.49 31.10 41.50
CA LEU A 14 21.07 29.84 40.89
C LEU A 14 20.80 28.82 42.02
N ILE A 15 19.68 28.08 41.88
CA ILE A 15 19.37 26.70 42.32
C ILE A 15 19.26 26.39 43.84
N LEU A 16 18.01 26.16 44.27
CA LEU A 16 17.37 24.88 44.69
C LEU A 16 18.11 23.82 45.56
N ILE A 17 17.25 23.09 46.30
CA ILE A 17 17.28 21.73 46.88
C ILE A 17 17.53 21.57 48.41
N ILE A 18 16.54 20.91 49.06
CA ILE A 18 16.58 19.82 50.08
C ILE A 18 15.74 20.09 51.36
N LEU A 19 14.70 19.25 51.54
CA LEU A 19 13.81 18.99 52.71
C LEU A 19 14.54 18.26 53.88
N PRO A 20 13.85 17.73 54.90
CA PRO A 20 13.25 18.40 56.06
C PRO A 20 13.83 17.85 57.39
N LEU A 21 13.70 18.54 58.53
CA LEU A 21 13.72 17.90 59.86
C LEU A 21 13.34 18.90 60.97
N CYS A 22 12.58 18.38 61.93
CA CYS A 22 12.33 18.87 63.29
C CYS A 22 11.08 19.72 63.59
N ARG A 23 10.06 18.99 64.06
CA ARG A 23 9.31 19.18 65.33
C ARG A 23 8.73 20.56 65.64
N VAL A 24 7.40 20.59 65.48
CA VAL A 24 6.37 21.19 66.35
C VAL A 24 6.87 21.64 67.73
N GLY A 25 6.71 22.95 67.96
CA GLY A 25 6.57 23.60 69.26
C GLY A 25 5.69 24.85 69.06
N GLN A 26 4.57 24.91 69.78
CA GLN A 26 3.51 25.92 69.66
C GLN A 26 3.92 27.33 70.16
N PRO A 27 3.10 28.38 69.87
CA PRO A 27 3.53 29.75 69.59
C PRO A 27 3.36 30.72 70.77
N GLU A 28 4.12 31.80 70.77
CA GLU A 28 3.72 33.05 71.45
C GLU A 28 4.07 34.26 70.57
N ASP A 29 3.02 35.05 70.31
CA ASP A 29 2.98 36.50 70.13
C ASP A 29 3.96 37.20 69.18
N ALA A 30 3.42 37.68 68.06
CA ALA A 30 3.85 38.96 67.48
C ALA A 30 2.74 39.61 66.63
N ILE A 31 1.94 40.47 67.26
CA ILE A 31 1.24 41.57 66.59
C ILE A 31 2.10 42.83 66.80
N LEU A 32 2.67 43.42 65.75
CA LEU A 32 2.55 44.85 65.41
C LEU A 32 3.41 45.21 64.18
N ALA A 33 2.76 45.70 63.11
CA ALA A 33 3.04 46.98 62.41
C ALA A 33 2.75 46.93 60.90
N CYS A 34 1.58 47.45 60.48
CA CYS A 34 1.43 48.55 59.52
C CYS A 34 -0.08 48.85 59.33
N GLU A 35 -0.56 49.99 59.84
CA GLU A 35 -1.92 50.51 59.65
C GLU A 35 -1.95 51.62 58.59
N GLN A 36 -3.14 51.80 57.99
CA GLN A 36 -3.60 52.79 56.99
C GLN A 36 -3.40 52.30 55.53
N ASP A 37 -4.37 51.65 54.86
CA ASP A 37 -5.83 51.81 54.88
C ASP A 37 -6.55 50.45 54.71
N CYS A 38 -7.17 49.96 55.78
CA CYS A 38 -8.51 49.35 55.86
C CYS A 38 -8.64 48.80 57.29
N LYS A 39 -9.32 49.53 58.19
CA LYS A 39 -9.67 48.96 59.50
C LYS A 39 -10.75 47.91 59.28
N LEU A 40 -10.35 46.67 58.98
CA LEU A 40 -11.18 45.50 59.25
C LEU A 40 -11.46 45.52 60.76
N THR A 41 -12.70 45.84 61.15
CA THR A 41 -13.11 45.69 62.54
C THR A 41 -13.32 44.20 62.79
N ILE A 42 -12.35 43.55 63.44
CA ILE A 42 -12.42 42.14 63.79
C ILE A 42 -13.46 41.97 64.91
N LYS A 43 -14.47 41.12 64.68
CA LYS A 43 -15.51 40.75 65.64
C LYS A 43 -15.12 39.43 66.31
N ALA A 44 -14.67 39.47 67.56
CA ALA A 44 -14.55 38.24 68.35
C ALA A 44 -15.96 37.78 68.76
N ASP A 45 -16.33 36.54 68.51
CA ASP A 45 -17.67 36.03 68.82
C ASP A 45 -17.65 34.55 69.21
N SER A 46 -18.74 34.12 69.85
CA SER A 46 -19.02 32.70 70.09
C SER A 46 -19.51 32.04 68.80
N PRO A 47 -19.45 30.70 68.68
CA PRO A 47 -20.10 30.00 67.59
C PRO A 47 -21.57 30.40 67.48
N PHE A 48 -22.07 30.60 66.26
CA PHE A 48 -23.44 31.03 66.05
C PHE A 48 -24.15 30.29 64.91
N ASN A 49 -25.48 30.23 65.07
CA ASN A 49 -26.38 29.46 64.21
C ASN A 49 -27.44 30.39 63.61
N ILE A 50 -27.59 30.36 62.29
CA ILE A 50 -28.72 30.93 61.56
C ILE A 50 -29.65 29.77 61.23
N THR A 51 -30.82 29.74 61.86
CA THR A 51 -31.82 28.67 61.72
C THR A 51 -33.08 29.13 60.98
N THR A 52 -33.28 30.44 60.88
CA THR A 52 -34.35 31.10 60.13
C THR A 52 -33.83 32.36 59.45
N ASN A 53 -34.53 32.84 58.41
CA ASN A 53 -34.15 34.09 57.72
C ASN A 53 -34.16 35.34 58.64
N ALA A 54 -34.87 35.30 59.77
CA ALA A 54 -34.86 36.40 60.75
C ALA A 54 -33.58 36.42 61.60
N ASP A 55 -32.87 35.30 61.72
CA ASP A 55 -31.65 35.22 62.53
C ASP A 55 -30.50 36.03 61.91
N PHE A 56 -30.57 36.35 60.61
CA PHE A 56 -29.59 37.23 59.95
C PHE A 56 -29.54 38.62 60.59
N ASP A 57 -30.65 39.17 61.08
CA ASP A 57 -30.70 40.49 61.75
C ASP A 57 -29.78 40.56 62.99
N LEU A 58 -29.43 39.42 63.58
CA LEU A 58 -28.59 39.33 64.78
C LEU A 58 -27.09 39.47 64.47
N TYR A 59 -26.67 39.12 63.26
CA TYR A 59 -25.25 38.99 62.88
C TYR A 59 -24.88 39.84 61.65
N ASP A 60 -25.89 40.31 60.91
CA ASP A 60 -25.71 41.12 59.72
C ASP A 60 -25.05 42.47 60.02
N SER A 61 -24.27 42.95 59.05
CA SER A 61 -23.67 44.28 59.04
C SER A 61 -24.23 45.20 57.96
N GLY A 62 -25.12 44.70 57.10
CA GLY A 62 -25.96 45.43 56.16
C GLY A 62 -26.52 44.53 55.05
N GLY A 63 -27.83 44.62 54.78
CA GLY A 63 -28.48 43.84 53.72
C GLY A 63 -29.98 43.69 53.92
N ASN A 64 -30.65 42.94 53.04
CA ASN A 64 -32.03 42.46 53.25
C ASN A 64 -32.32 41.10 52.60
N GLY A 65 -31.28 40.37 52.20
CA GLY A 65 -31.42 39.03 51.60
C GLY A 65 -31.83 38.99 50.13
N GLN A 66 -31.88 40.11 49.42
CA GLN A 66 -32.19 40.17 47.99
C GLN A 66 -30.91 40.11 47.13
N PRO A 67 -30.96 39.68 45.84
CA PRO A 67 -29.77 39.54 44.99
C PRO A 67 -28.87 40.79 44.90
N GLY A 68 -29.46 41.99 44.93
CA GLY A 68 -28.73 43.26 44.88
C GLY A 68 -28.29 43.80 46.25
N THR A 69 -28.82 43.22 47.34
CA THR A 69 -28.61 43.64 48.72
C THR A 69 -28.58 42.41 49.63
N PRO A 70 -27.61 41.49 49.45
CA PRO A 70 -27.52 40.28 50.25
C PRO A 70 -27.24 40.61 51.72
N TRP A 71 -27.56 39.69 52.63
CA TRP A 71 -27.06 39.76 54.00
C TRP A 71 -25.54 39.64 54.05
N ILE A 72 -24.85 40.36 54.93
CA ILE A 72 -23.38 40.39 55.02
C ILE A 72 -22.92 39.99 56.43
N LEU A 73 -22.35 38.79 56.53
CA LEU A 73 -21.66 38.27 57.69
C LEU A 73 -20.15 38.35 57.46
N GLU A 74 -19.46 39.21 58.21
CA GLU A 74 -18.04 39.44 57.96
C GLU A 74 -17.17 39.69 59.20
N ASN A 75 -15.89 39.35 59.06
CA ASN A 75 -14.80 39.64 59.98
C ASN A 75 -14.93 39.00 61.38
N TYR A 76 -15.64 37.87 61.48
CA TYR A 76 -15.78 37.12 62.73
C TYR A 76 -14.55 36.26 63.04
N VAL A 77 -14.13 36.19 64.30
CA VAL A 77 -13.10 35.27 64.80
C VAL A 77 -13.71 34.40 65.89
N ILE A 78 -13.85 33.11 65.59
CA ILE A 78 -14.57 32.13 66.38
C ILE A 78 -13.61 31.00 66.77
N ASN A 79 -13.57 30.71 68.07
CA ASN A 79 -12.90 29.53 68.63
C ASN A 79 -13.98 28.62 69.23
N ALA A 80 -14.16 27.45 68.65
CA ALA A 80 -15.22 26.50 69.01
C ALA A 80 -14.77 25.39 69.98
N SER A 81 -13.61 25.56 70.64
CA SER A 81 -12.98 24.53 71.48
C SER A 81 -13.82 24.14 72.70
N GLY A 82 -14.08 22.83 72.85
CA GLY A 82 -14.72 22.24 74.03
C GLY A 82 -16.22 22.53 74.15
N LEU A 83 -16.86 22.98 73.07
CA LEU A 83 -18.26 23.41 73.07
C LEU A 83 -19.22 22.38 72.47
N GLY A 84 -18.73 21.37 71.73
CA GLY A 84 -19.57 20.38 71.06
C GLY A 84 -20.58 21.00 70.08
N VAL A 85 -20.16 22.02 69.33
CA VAL A 85 -20.97 22.72 68.32
C VAL A 85 -20.17 23.02 67.05
N HIS A 86 -20.87 23.26 65.94
CA HIS A 86 -20.27 23.83 64.73
C HIS A 86 -19.84 25.27 64.99
N GLY A 87 -18.78 25.75 64.34
CA GLY A 87 -18.33 27.13 64.49
C GLY A 87 -19.31 28.14 63.89
N ILE A 88 -19.72 27.93 62.64
CA ILE A 88 -20.80 28.67 61.97
C ILE A 88 -21.74 27.65 61.35
N LEU A 89 -23.04 27.73 61.68
CA LEU A 89 -24.10 26.97 61.03
C LEU A 89 -25.09 27.90 60.34
N ILE A 90 -25.32 27.70 59.06
CA ILE A 90 -26.39 28.36 58.30
C ILE A 90 -27.33 27.27 57.79
N ASN A 91 -28.60 27.34 58.18
CA ASN A 91 -29.57 26.29 57.95
C ASN A 91 -30.90 26.86 57.40
N ASN A 92 -31.51 26.14 56.46
CA ASN A 92 -32.84 26.39 55.91
C ASN A 92 -33.03 27.82 55.40
N THR A 93 -32.19 28.23 54.46
CA THR A 93 -32.27 29.58 53.89
C THR A 93 -32.18 29.59 52.38
N ASP A 94 -33.03 30.39 51.76
CA ASP A 94 -33.12 30.61 50.32
C ASP A 94 -32.80 32.05 49.90
N VAL A 95 -32.50 32.92 50.88
CA VAL A 95 -32.15 34.32 50.66
C VAL A 95 -30.66 34.48 50.36
N PHE A 96 -30.31 35.58 49.70
CA PHE A 96 -28.94 35.88 49.32
C PHE A 96 -28.14 36.35 50.52
N PHE A 97 -26.99 35.74 50.77
CA PHE A 97 -26.06 36.19 51.81
C PHE A 97 -24.59 36.03 51.39
N ILE A 98 -23.73 36.79 52.03
CA ILE A 98 -22.28 36.75 51.90
C ILE A 98 -21.68 36.49 53.29
N LEU A 99 -20.97 35.37 53.43
CA LEU A 99 -20.12 35.07 54.57
C LEU A 99 -18.66 35.29 54.16
N ARG A 100 -17.97 36.29 54.74
CA ARG A 100 -16.60 36.61 54.32
C ARG A 100 -15.62 37.02 55.40
N ASN A 101 -14.34 36.75 55.18
CA ASN A 101 -13.24 37.13 56.08
C ASN A 101 -13.42 36.62 57.52
N CYS A 102 -14.16 35.54 57.73
CA CYS A 102 -14.36 34.93 59.03
C CYS A 102 -13.29 33.86 59.29
N THR A 103 -12.81 33.76 60.53
CA THR A 103 -11.86 32.74 60.99
C THR A 103 -12.55 31.85 62.02
N VAL A 104 -12.58 30.54 61.77
CA VAL A 104 -13.16 29.51 62.64
C VAL A 104 -12.10 28.46 62.96
N THR A 105 -11.89 28.20 64.24
CA THR A 105 -10.87 27.25 64.71
C THR A 105 -11.35 26.35 65.83
N ASN A 106 -10.72 25.19 65.96
CA ASN A 106 -10.84 24.27 67.10
C ASN A 106 -12.26 23.75 67.39
N ALA A 107 -13.14 23.62 66.39
CA ALA A 107 -14.38 22.86 66.62
C ALA A 107 -14.05 21.43 67.05
N ASP A 108 -14.80 20.86 67.99
CA ASP A 108 -14.51 19.52 68.51
C ASP A 108 -14.67 18.42 67.45
N THR A 109 -14.17 17.21 67.74
CA THR A 109 -14.33 16.04 66.86
C THR A 109 -15.79 15.83 66.46
N GLY A 110 -16.05 15.66 65.16
CA GLY A 110 -17.39 15.49 64.60
C GLY A 110 -18.12 16.79 64.28
N PHE A 111 -17.62 17.94 64.75
CA PHE A 111 -18.14 19.25 64.40
C PHE A 111 -17.33 19.90 63.29
N ARG A 112 -17.89 20.95 62.69
CA ARG A 112 -17.38 21.55 61.45
C ARG A 112 -17.04 23.00 61.72
N GLY A 113 -16.06 23.53 61.00
CA GLY A 113 -15.78 24.95 61.02
C GLY A 113 -17.00 25.73 60.52
N ILE A 114 -17.36 25.54 59.25
CA ILE A 114 -18.52 26.18 58.62
C ILE A 114 -19.43 25.09 58.04
N MET A 115 -20.72 25.15 58.36
CA MET A 115 -21.72 24.20 57.85
C MET A 115 -22.91 24.93 57.24
N LEU A 116 -23.26 24.55 56.02
CA LEU A 116 -24.48 24.93 55.31
C LEU A 116 -25.38 23.71 55.19
N GLU A 117 -26.61 23.81 55.64
CA GLU A 117 -27.62 22.76 55.50
C GLU A 117 -28.91 23.31 54.87
N ASN A 118 -29.35 22.71 53.76
CA ASN A 118 -30.54 23.16 53.02
C ASN A 118 -30.48 24.66 52.66
N VAL A 119 -29.39 25.07 52.02
CA VAL A 119 -29.07 26.46 51.69
C VAL A 119 -28.95 26.67 50.18
N THR A 120 -29.50 27.78 49.66
CA THR A 120 -29.26 28.26 48.29
C THR A 120 -28.89 29.74 48.27
N HIS A 121 -28.22 30.19 47.21
CA HIS A 121 -27.80 31.59 47.00
C HIS A 121 -26.78 32.14 48.01
N GLY A 122 -26.09 31.26 48.75
CA GLY A 122 -25.00 31.64 49.65
C GLY A 122 -23.70 31.94 48.92
N THR A 123 -23.00 32.99 49.31
CA THR A 123 -21.61 33.28 48.91
C THR A 123 -20.68 33.18 50.11
N ILE A 124 -19.79 32.20 50.11
CA ILE A 124 -18.85 31.92 51.20
C ILE A 124 -17.47 32.26 50.65
N THR A 125 -16.86 33.36 51.09
CA THR A 125 -15.61 33.84 50.46
C THR A 125 -14.53 34.33 51.42
N ASN A 126 -13.27 34.02 51.17
CA ASN A 126 -12.12 34.47 51.98
C ASN A 126 -12.21 34.08 53.47
N ASN A 127 -12.86 32.96 53.80
CA ASN A 127 -12.94 32.48 55.18
C ASN A 127 -11.82 31.48 55.49
N THR A 128 -11.47 31.35 56.77
CA THR A 128 -10.51 30.38 57.30
C THR A 128 -11.22 29.43 58.26
N ALA A 129 -11.14 28.12 58.02
CA ALA A 129 -11.72 27.05 58.83
C ALA A 129 -10.65 25.99 59.13
N ASN A 130 -9.71 26.32 60.01
CA ASN A 130 -8.52 25.50 60.28
C ASN A 130 -8.58 24.80 61.65
N TYR A 131 -7.80 23.73 61.81
CA TYR A 131 -7.63 23.03 63.10
C TYR A 131 -8.93 22.54 63.73
N ASN A 132 -9.97 22.27 62.93
CA ASN A 132 -11.23 21.73 63.42
C ASN A 132 -11.14 20.20 63.50
N GLY A 133 -11.72 19.60 64.53
CA GLY A 133 -11.70 18.15 64.75
C GLY A 133 -12.53 17.35 63.75
N GLY A 134 -13.46 17.99 63.03
CA GLY A 134 -14.16 17.43 61.87
C GLY A 134 -13.78 18.14 60.57
N LEU A 135 -14.75 18.42 59.70
CA LEU A 135 -14.51 19.08 58.40
C LEU A 135 -14.26 20.59 58.58
N GLY A 136 -13.46 21.18 57.68
CA GLY A 136 -13.37 22.64 57.56
C GLY A 136 -14.70 23.26 57.13
N ILE A 137 -15.17 22.94 55.93
CA ILE A 137 -16.40 23.48 55.34
C ILE A 137 -17.29 22.35 54.80
N LEU A 138 -18.57 22.36 55.14
CA LEU A 138 -19.55 21.33 54.77
C LEU A 138 -20.80 21.96 54.14
N LEU A 139 -21.22 21.46 52.98
CA LEU A 139 -22.49 21.73 52.33
C LEU A 139 -23.33 20.45 52.29
N VAL A 140 -24.53 20.49 52.87
CA VAL A 140 -25.49 19.37 52.86
C VAL A 140 -26.81 19.83 52.27
N ARG A 141 -27.32 19.14 51.25
CA ARG A 141 -28.57 19.51 50.55
C ARG A 141 -28.59 20.98 50.11
N SER A 142 -27.43 21.55 49.79
CA SER A 142 -27.25 22.99 49.61
C SER A 142 -26.82 23.29 48.18
N ASN A 143 -27.74 23.81 47.39
CA ASN A 143 -27.58 23.95 45.94
C ASN A 143 -27.35 25.41 45.54
N ASN A 144 -26.76 25.65 44.37
CA ASN A 144 -26.59 27.02 43.81
C ASN A 144 -25.84 28.00 44.73
N ASN A 145 -24.79 27.52 45.41
CA ASN A 145 -23.94 28.34 46.26
C ASN A 145 -22.58 28.60 45.60
N THR A 146 -21.94 29.71 45.99
CA THR A 146 -20.57 30.06 45.58
C THR A 146 -19.64 29.98 46.78
N VAL A 147 -18.62 29.14 46.70
CA VAL A 147 -17.58 28.98 47.73
C VAL A 147 -16.24 29.36 47.12
N SER A 148 -15.65 30.49 47.50
CA SER A 148 -14.45 31.00 46.85
C SER A 148 -13.34 31.45 47.79
N ASN A 149 -12.09 31.17 47.46
CA ASN A 149 -10.90 31.65 48.20
C ASN A 149 -10.93 31.32 49.71
N ASN A 150 -11.61 30.24 50.11
CA ASN A 150 -11.62 29.81 51.51
C ASN A 150 -10.43 28.88 51.79
N THR A 151 -10.03 28.83 53.05
CA THR A 151 -8.88 28.05 53.54
C THR A 151 -9.34 27.08 54.63
N ALA A 152 -9.03 25.79 54.48
CA ALA A 152 -9.35 24.74 55.45
C ALA A 152 -8.15 23.80 55.66
N LEU A 153 -7.26 24.17 56.58
CA LEU A 153 -6.00 23.48 56.86
C LEU A 153 -6.04 22.66 58.14
N ASP A 154 -5.29 21.56 58.15
CA ASP A 154 -4.99 20.78 59.35
C ASP A 154 -6.25 20.33 60.13
N ASN A 155 -7.34 20.01 59.42
CA ASN A 155 -8.58 19.54 60.02
C ASN A 155 -8.63 18.01 60.15
N GLY A 156 -9.32 17.54 61.20
CA GLY A 156 -9.44 16.13 61.59
C GLY A 156 -10.43 15.28 60.78
N GLY A 157 -11.29 15.91 59.95
CA GLY A 157 -12.32 15.23 59.15
C GLY A 157 -12.27 15.52 57.65
N GLY A 158 -11.23 16.23 57.17
CA GLY A 158 -11.09 16.67 55.78
C GLY A 158 -11.29 18.19 55.59
N GLY A 159 -11.01 18.69 54.39
CA GLY A 159 -11.17 20.10 54.06
C GLY A 159 -12.62 20.47 53.76
N TYR A 160 -13.15 19.93 52.67
CA TYR A 160 -14.48 20.24 52.13
C TYR A 160 -15.33 18.98 51.92
N LEU A 161 -16.65 19.10 52.09
CA LEU A 161 -17.61 18.07 51.69
C LEU A 161 -18.86 18.70 51.07
N LEU A 162 -19.26 18.20 49.91
CA LEU A 162 -20.57 18.42 49.28
C LEU A 162 -21.36 17.10 49.35
N ASP A 163 -22.53 17.14 49.97
CA ASP A 163 -23.41 15.98 50.11
C ASP A 163 -24.83 16.37 49.65
N TYR A 164 -25.35 15.69 48.62
CA TYR A 164 -26.62 16.04 47.97
C TYR A 164 -26.73 17.52 47.55
N SER A 165 -25.63 18.11 47.09
CA SER A 165 -25.45 19.56 46.94
C SER A 165 -25.03 19.89 45.51
N ASP A 166 -26.02 20.15 44.66
CA ASP A 166 -25.88 20.33 43.21
C ASP A 166 -25.64 21.79 42.82
N ASN A 167 -25.13 22.01 41.61
CA ASN A 167 -25.04 23.34 40.99
C ASN A 167 -24.20 24.35 41.78
N ASN A 168 -23.22 23.91 42.56
CA ASN A 168 -22.35 24.79 43.33
C ASN A 168 -21.08 25.16 42.54
N THR A 169 -20.55 26.36 42.80
CA THR A 169 -19.27 26.84 42.24
C THR A 169 -18.23 26.98 43.32
N LEU A 170 -17.13 26.23 43.20
CA LEU A 170 -16.00 26.22 44.12
C LEU A 170 -14.74 26.75 43.41
N THR A 171 -14.27 27.95 43.76
CA THR A 171 -13.14 28.58 43.07
C THR A 171 -12.02 29.07 44.00
N GLY A 172 -10.77 28.72 43.72
CA GLY A 172 -9.62 29.28 44.45
C GLY A 172 -9.50 28.82 45.91
N ASN A 173 -10.21 27.77 46.31
CA ASN A 173 -10.19 27.29 47.69
C ASN A 173 -8.95 26.43 47.97
N THR A 174 -8.48 26.46 49.22
CA THR A 174 -7.33 25.68 49.68
C THR A 174 -7.75 24.74 50.81
N ALA A 175 -7.39 23.45 50.72
CA ALA A 175 -7.49 22.50 51.82
C ALA A 175 -6.30 21.53 51.84
N ASN A 176 -5.34 21.82 52.73
CA ASN A 176 -4.09 21.08 52.82
C ASN A 176 -3.88 20.44 54.19
N ASN A 177 -3.09 19.36 54.22
CA ASN A 177 -2.67 18.67 55.43
C ASN A 177 -3.82 18.20 56.33
N ASN A 178 -5.01 17.95 55.76
CA ASN A 178 -6.13 17.40 56.51
C ASN A 178 -5.94 15.88 56.68
N THR A 179 -6.47 15.32 57.76
CA THR A 179 -6.34 13.88 58.08
C THR A 179 -7.29 12.99 57.27
N TRP A 180 -7.92 13.53 56.23
CA TRP A 180 -8.71 12.75 55.29
C TRP A 180 -8.62 13.35 53.88
N HIS A 181 -9.74 13.68 53.24
CA HIS A 181 -9.73 14.23 51.88
C HIS A 181 -9.54 15.75 51.87
N GLY A 182 -8.94 16.28 50.79
CA GLY A 182 -8.99 17.72 50.51
C GLY A 182 -10.43 18.16 50.27
N ILE A 183 -11.11 17.50 49.33
CA ILE A 183 -12.55 17.62 49.11
C ILE A 183 -13.18 16.27 48.75
N ARG A 184 -14.37 16.02 49.27
CA ARG A 184 -15.25 14.93 48.84
C ARG A 184 -16.57 15.47 48.31
N ILE A 185 -17.04 14.92 47.20
CA ILE A 185 -18.34 15.18 46.57
C ILE A 185 -19.11 13.87 46.57
N ASN A 186 -20.34 13.91 47.08
CA ASN A 186 -21.19 12.73 47.22
C ASN A 186 -22.61 13.03 46.77
N LEU A 187 -23.15 12.20 45.87
CA LEU A 187 -24.52 12.30 45.36
C LEU A 187 -24.86 13.72 44.91
N SER A 188 -23.91 14.37 44.24
CA SER A 188 -23.97 15.80 43.91
C SER A 188 -23.51 16.03 42.48
N ASP A 189 -24.38 16.65 41.70
CA ASP A 189 -24.23 16.82 40.26
C ASP A 189 -23.99 18.27 39.87
N ASN A 190 -23.45 18.46 38.67
CA ASN A 190 -23.33 19.77 38.02
C ASN A 190 -22.58 20.83 38.85
N ASN A 191 -21.57 20.41 39.63
CA ASN A 191 -20.72 21.32 40.38
C ASN A 191 -19.49 21.73 39.55
N THR A 192 -19.06 22.98 39.70
CA THR A 192 -17.85 23.52 39.05
C THR A 192 -16.77 23.78 40.08
N LEU A 193 -15.64 23.08 39.96
CA LEU A 193 -14.44 23.28 40.78
C LEU A 193 -13.35 23.89 39.91
N SER A 194 -12.91 25.11 40.20
CA SER A 194 -11.81 25.74 39.47
C SER A 194 -10.70 26.32 40.33
N ASN A 195 -9.44 26.12 39.93
CA ASN A 195 -8.26 26.71 40.61
C ASN A 195 -8.15 26.38 42.11
N ASN A 196 -8.66 25.23 42.56
CA ASN A 196 -8.57 24.83 43.96
C ASN A 196 -7.28 24.05 44.23
N THR A 197 -6.77 24.14 45.47
CA THR A 197 -5.52 23.50 45.92
C THR A 197 -5.77 22.55 47.09
N PHE A 198 -5.46 21.26 46.90
CA PHE A 198 -5.70 20.18 47.85
C PHE A 198 -4.46 19.30 48.02
N ILE A 199 -3.52 19.73 48.86
CA ILE A 199 -2.17 19.15 48.95
C ILE A 199 -1.89 18.51 50.31
N GLY A 200 -1.16 17.39 50.33
CA GLY A 200 -0.62 16.83 51.57
C GLY A 200 -1.68 16.22 52.50
N ASN A 201 -2.89 15.96 52.01
CA ASN A 201 -3.95 15.35 52.80
C ASN A 201 -3.68 13.83 52.92
N THR A 202 -4.05 13.21 54.05
CA THR A 202 -3.72 11.79 54.27
C THR A 202 -4.61 10.82 53.46
N GLY A 203 -5.75 11.28 52.95
CA GLY A 203 -6.59 10.55 51.99
C GLY A 203 -6.39 11.08 50.57
N HIS A 204 -7.47 11.10 49.77
CA HIS A 204 -7.49 11.71 48.42
C HIS A 204 -7.39 13.24 48.40
N GLY A 205 -6.91 13.80 47.29
CA GLY A 205 -7.02 15.25 47.04
C GLY A 205 -8.47 15.65 46.74
N ILE A 206 -9.02 15.13 45.65
CA ILE A 206 -10.41 15.30 45.21
C ILE A 206 -11.06 13.93 45.03
N TYR A 207 -12.22 13.73 45.64
CA TYR A 207 -12.95 12.47 45.60
C TYR A 207 -14.42 12.67 45.22
N LEU A 208 -14.81 12.18 44.04
CA LEU A 208 -16.18 12.04 43.57
C LEU A 208 -16.58 10.58 43.82
N TRP A 209 -17.53 10.35 44.73
CA TRP A 209 -17.71 9.01 45.28
C TRP A 209 -18.84 8.17 44.71
N VAL A 210 -20.08 8.67 44.70
CA VAL A 210 -21.24 7.87 44.24
C VAL A 210 -22.17 8.81 43.50
N ASN A 211 -22.56 8.42 42.28
CA ASN A 211 -23.52 9.16 41.45
C ASN A 211 -23.22 10.68 41.44
N CYS A 212 -21.96 11.03 41.19
CA CYS A 212 -21.55 12.43 41.04
C CYS A 212 -21.27 12.67 39.56
N SER A 213 -22.29 13.08 38.83
CA SER A 213 -22.25 13.25 37.38
C SER A 213 -22.25 14.72 36.96
N TRP A 214 -21.82 14.97 35.73
CA TRP A 214 -21.84 16.32 35.11
C TRP A 214 -21.01 17.36 35.85
N ASN A 215 -20.04 16.96 36.68
CA ASN A 215 -19.17 17.89 37.39
C ASN A 215 -18.02 18.35 36.49
N THR A 216 -17.61 19.60 36.64
CA THR A 216 -16.55 20.25 35.86
C THR A 216 -15.39 20.67 36.77
N LEU A 217 -14.21 20.09 36.56
CA LEU A 217 -13.00 20.29 37.34
C LEU A 217 -11.92 20.92 36.45
N ILE A 218 -11.56 22.18 36.69
CA ILE A 218 -10.65 22.96 35.85
C ILE A 218 -9.48 23.53 36.65
N HIS A 219 -8.22 23.29 36.24
CA HIS A 219 -7.03 23.88 36.88
C HIS A 219 -6.90 23.60 38.39
N ASN A 220 -7.42 22.47 38.88
CA ASN A 220 -7.25 22.10 40.29
C ASN A 220 -5.93 21.37 40.51
N THR A 221 -5.36 21.52 41.70
CA THR A 221 -4.10 20.88 42.12
C THR A 221 -4.35 19.94 43.29
N ALA A 222 -4.01 18.67 43.13
CA ALA A 222 -4.18 17.60 44.11
C ALA A 222 -2.87 16.80 44.27
N ASN A 223 -1.83 17.44 44.78
CA ASN A 223 -0.48 16.86 44.85
C ASN A 223 -0.12 16.32 46.25
N GLY A 224 0.76 15.31 46.30
CA GLY A 224 1.36 14.86 47.55
C GLY A 224 0.37 14.27 48.55
N ASN A 225 -0.77 13.76 48.08
CA ASN A 225 -1.80 13.19 48.94
C ASN A 225 -1.50 11.71 49.25
N GLY A 226 -2.02 11.24 50.37
CA GLY A 226 -1.75 9.90 50.91
C GLY A 226 -2.45 8.75 50.18
N TRP A 227 -3.38 9.05 49.27
CA TRP A 227 -4.00 8.10 48.34
C TRP A 227 -4.00 8.67 46.92
N VAL A 228 -5.12 8.64 46.20
CA VAL A 228 -5.27 9.17 44.84
C VAL A 228 -5.39 10.69 44.80
N GLY A 229 -4.81 11.35 43.78
CA GLY A 229 -5.02 12.79 43.52
C GLY A 229 -6.47 13.13 43.20
N PHE A 230 -7.01 12.56 42.11
CA PHE A 230 -8.41 12.63 41.69
C PHE A 230 -9.02 11.23 41.60
N LEU A 231 -10.02 10.93 42.43
CA LEU A 231 -10.76 9.67 42.36
C LEU A 231 -12.21 9.94 41.94
N LEU A 232 -12.66 9.26 40.89
CA LEU A 232 -14.06 9.11 40.50
C LEU A 232 -14.43 7.64 40.72
N GLU A 233 -15.51 7.39 41.45
CA GLU A 233 -15.92 6.05 41.85
C GLU A 233 -17.44 5.88 41.70
N PHE A 234 -17.94 4.66 41.48
CA PHE A 234 -19.36 4.27 41.49
C PHE A 234 -20.31 5.22 40.72
N ASP A 235 -20.44 4.98 39.41
CA ASP A 235 -21.38 5.68 38.53
C ASP A 235 -21.14 7.20 38.43
N CYS A 236 -19.90 7.66 38.61
CA CYS A 236 -19.54 9.06 38.39
C CYS A 236 -19.34 9.33 36.89
N ASN A 237 -20.45 9.61 36.21
CA ASN A 237 -20.53 9.68 34.75
C ASN A 237 -20.51 11.12 34.21
N ASN A 238 -20.11 11.29 32.95
CA ASN A 238 -20.20 12.58 32.23
C ASN A 238 -19.46 13.75 32.91
N ASN A 239 -18.40 13.47 33.67
CA ASN A 239 -17.59 14.50 34.30
C ASN A 239 -16.50 15.01 33.36
N THR A 240 -16.10 16.26 33.54
CA THR A 240 -15.09 16.94 32.72
C THR A 240 -13.93 17.42 33.57
N LEU A 241 -12.73 16.90 33.32
CA LEU A 241 -11.48 17.26 33.99
C LEU A 241 -10.53 17.92 32.99
N ILE A 242 -10.24 19.22 33.16
CA ILE A 242 -9.39 20.00 32.23
C ILE A 242 -8.23 20.66 32.98
N ASN A 243 -7.01 20.48 32.47
CA ASN A 243 -5.78 21.14 32.96
C ASN A 243 -5.54 20.96 34.47
N ASN A 244 -5.93 19.83 35.05
CA ASN A 244 -5.69 19.56 36.47
C ASN A 244 -4.30 18.94 36.69
N THR A 245 -3.79 19.01 37.92
CA THR A 245 -2.48 18.46 38.32
C THR A 245 -2.62 17.56 39.54
N ALA A 246 -2.15 16.32 39.44
CA ALA A 246 -2.10 15.33 40.52
C ALA A 246 -0.76 14.59 40.54
N ASN A 247 0.25 15.26 41.08
CA ASN A 247 1.60 14.73 41.15
C ASN A 247 1.96 14.25 42.56
N ASP A 248 3.00 13.41 42.65
CA ASP A 248 3.63 13.00 43.91
C ASP A 248 2.68 12.30 44.90
N ASN A 249 1.57 11.72 44.42
CA ASN A 249 0.63 11.00 45.28
C ASN A 249 1.12 9.57 45.54
N THR A 250 0.82 9.04 46.72
CA THR A 250 1.33 7.71 47.13
C THR A 250 0.51 6.54 46.60
N GLN A 251 -0.40 6.80 45.66
CA GLN A 251 -1.10 5.80 44.85
C GLN A 251 -1.15 6.28 43.40
N HIS A 252 -2.33 6.61 42.88
CA HIS A 252 -2.55 7.03 41.51
C HIS A 252 -2.68 8.56 41.40
N GLY A 253 -2.41 9.12 40.23
CA GLY A 253 -2.70 10.53 39.97
C GLY A 253 -4.21 10.75 39.78
N ILE A 254 -4.78 10.10 38.76
CA ILE A 254 -6.21 10.12 38.43
C ILE A 254 -6.72 8.68 38.31
N ARG A 255 -7.83 8.35 38.96
CA ARG A 255 -8.46 7.03 38.87
C ARG A 255 -9.96 7.17 38.62
N LEU A 256 -10.46 6.41 37.65
CA LEU A 256 -11.87 6.15 37.38
C LEU A 256 -12.14 4.69 37.72
N TYR A 257 -13.19 4.44 38.50
CA TYR A 257 -13.40 3.12 39.09
C TYR A 257 -14.90 2.80 39.21
N TYR A 258 -15.31 1.58 38.85
CA TYR A 258 -16.69 1.09 38.93
C TYR A 258 -17.70 1.92 38.12
N ASP A 259 -17.89 1.56 36.85
CA ASP A 259 -18.92 2.14 35.96
C ASP A 259 -18.81 3.66 35.78
N CYS A 260 -17.59 4.21 35.83
CA CYS A 260 -17.33 5.63 35.62
C CYS A 260 -17.19 5.94 34.12
N ASN A 261 -18.33 6.12 33.45
CA ASN A 261 -18.45 6.17 32.00
C ASN A 261 -18.61 7.58 31.43
N ASN A 262 -18.26 7.73 30.15
CA ASN A 262 -18.44 8.97 29.37
C ASN A 262 -17.76 10.21 29.99
N ASN A 263 -16.66 10.03 30.73
CA ASN A 263 -15.89 11.13 31.30
C ASN A 263 -14.87 11.68 30.29
N THR A 264 -14.59 12.98 30.38
CA THR A 264 -13.62 13.67 29.53
C THR A 264 -12.45 14.19 30.35
N LEU A 265 -11.25 13.70 30.07
CA LEU A 265 -9.99 14.13 30.69
C LEU A 265 -9.14 14.81 29.62
N THR A 266 -8.96 16.13 29.72
CA THR A 266 -8.17 16.93 28.77
C THR A 266 -7.00 17.63 29.43
N ASN A 267 -5.78 17.42 28.91
CA ASN A 267 -4.56 18.13 29.32
C ASN A 267 -4.25 18.05 30.83
N ASN A 268 -4.65 16.98 31.50
CA ASN A 268 -4.32 16.79 32.91
C ASN A 268 -2.90 16.24 33.05
N THR A 269 -2.26 16.54 34.18
CA THR A 269 -0.90 16.09 34.52
C THR A 269 -0.95 15.21 35.77
N ALA A 270 -0.41 14.00 35.67
CA ALA A 270 -0.40 12.99 36.72
C ALA A 270 0.97 12.29 36.79
N ASN A 271 1.99 13.04 37.25
CA ASN A 271 3.38 12.58 37.25
C ASN A 271 3.86 12.15 38.62
N ASP A 272 4.91 11.34 38.65
CA ASP A 272 5.68 11.02 39.85
C ASP A 272 4.80 10.39 40.97
N ASN A 273 3.72 9.70 40.59
CA ASN A 273 2.88 8.94 41.51
C ASN A 273 3.43 7.53 41.66
N THR A 274 3.30 6.93 42.85
CA THR A 274 3.98 5.66 43.13
C THR A 274 3.34 4.45 42.45
N GLN A 275 2.11 4.58 41.92
CA GLN A 275 1.43 3.55 41.14
C GLN A 275 1.15 4.04 39.72
N HIS A 276 -0.08 4.43 39.39
CA HIS A 276 -0.47 4.77 38.02
C HIS A 276 -0.62 6.29 37.86
N GLY A 277 -0.25 6.84 36.71
CA GLY A 277 -0.58 8.23 36.40
C GLY A 277 -2.08 8.40 36.23
N ILE A 278 -2.65 7.70 35.23
CA ILE A 278 -4.09 7.63 34.98
C ILE A 278 -4.53 6.18 34.92
N TYR A 279 -5.60 5.83 35.63
CA TYR A 279 -6.08 4.46 35.73
C TYR A 279 -7.61 4.39 35.55
N LEU A 280 -8.04 3.54 34.63
CA LEU A 280 -9.45 3.19 34.38
C LEU A 280 -9.58 1.69 34.62
N GLU A 281 -10.52 1.28 35.46
CA GLU A 281 -10.79 -0.15 35.72
C GLU A 281 -12.26 -0.40 36.12
N ASP A 282 -12.69 -1.66 36.02
CA ASP A 282 -14.02 -2.15 36.37
C ASP A 282 -15.13 -1.42 35.57
N ASP A 283 -15.29 -1.82 34.30
CA ASP A 283 -16.36 -1.37 33.39
C ASP A 283 -16.38 0.15 33.16
N CYS A 284 -15.20 0.80 33.13
CA CYS A 284 -15.07 2.23 32.86
C CYS A 284 -14.96 2.52 31.34
N ASP A 285 -16.11 2.60 30.71
CA ASP A 285 -16.29 2.71 29.26
C ASP A 285 -16.45 4.13 28.72
N LYS A 286 -16.17 4.27 27.42
CA LYS A 286 -16.51 5.47 26.62
C LYS A 286 -15.87 6.76 27.15
N ASN A 287 -14.78 6.64 27.89
CA ASN A 287 -14.04 7.78 28.40
C ASN A 287 -13.11 8.34 27.31
N THR A 288 -12.97 9.66 27.30
CA THR A 288 -12.12 10.39 26.34
C THR A 288 -10.94 11.02 27.08
N LEU A 289 -9.73 10.57 26.77
CA LEU A 289 -8.48 11.08 27.32
C LEU A 289 -7.71 11.79 26.20
N THR A 290 -7.61 13.12 26.26
CA THR A 290 -6.89 13.93 25.26
C THR A 290 -5.77 14.76 25.85
N GLY A 291 -4.54 14.64 25.34
CA GLY A 291 -3.42 15.52 25.70
C GLY A 291 -2.92 15.38 27.14
N ASN A 292 -3.27 14.31 27.84
CA ASN A 292 -2.86 14.11 29.23
C ASN A 292 -1.41 13.65 29.34
N THR A 293 -0.75 13.99 30.44
CA THR A 293 0.65 13.61 30.74
C THR A 293 0.71 12.78 32.01
N ALA A 294 1.30 11.59 31.92
CA ALA A 294 1.41 10.60 32.99
C ALA A 294 2.82 9.98 33.01
N ASN A 295 3.81 10.77 33.44
CA ASN A 295 5.22 10.37 33.41
C ASN A 295 5.76 9.97 34.79
N ASN A 296 6.82 9.17 34.80
CA ASN A 296 7.56 8.77 36.01
C ASN A 296 6.71 8.04 37.07
N ASN A 297 5.71 7.29 36.64
CA ASN A 297 4.87 6.44 37.47
C ASN A 297 5.29 4.97 37.30
N ASP A 298 4.70 4.04 38.05
CA ASP A 298 4.83 2.61 37.74
C ASP A 298 4.15 2.31 36.39
N TYR A 299 2.91 2.73 36.21
CA TYR A 299 2.24 2.70 34.90
C TYR A 299 1.79 4.09 34.49
N GLY A 300 1.97 4.45 33.22
CA GLY A 300 1.55 5.75 32.72
C GLY A 300 0.02 5.87 32.67
N ILE A 301 -0.59 5.26 31.67
CA ILE A 301 -2.05 5.25 31.48
C ILE A 301 -2.49 3.80 31.33
N TRP A 302 -3.28 3.30 32.26
CA TRP A 302 -3.72 1.90 32.26
C TRP A 302 -5.24 1.79 32.16
N LEU A 303 -5.71 0.95 31.24
CA LEU A 303 -7.07 0.45 31.13
C LEU A 303 -7.06 -1.04 31.50
N ASP A 304 -7.87 -1.43 32.48
CA ASP A 304 -7.96 -2.81 32.98
C ASP A 304 -9.42 -3.23 33.24
N ASP A 305 -9.66 -4.53 33.36
CA ASP A 305 -10.95 -5.14 33.75
C ASP A 305 -12.17 -4.58 32.99
N ASP A 306 -12.35 -5.07 31.75
CA ASP A 306 -13.52 -4.81 30.89
C ASP A 306 -13.74 -3.30 30.59
N CYS A 307 -12.67 -2.50 30.48
CA CYS A 307 -12.75 -1.08 30.08
C CYS A 307 -12.78 -0.92 28.55
N ASP A 308 -13.98 -0.76 28.00
CA ASP A 308 -14.24 -0.78 26.56
C ASP A 308 -14.54 0.60 25.97
N ASP A 309 -14.45 0.70 24.64
CA ASP A 309 -14.87 1.89 23.87
C ASP A 309 -14.16 3.21 24.28
N ASN A 310 -13.01 3.15 24.95
CA ASN A 310 -12.29 4.35 25.39
C ASN A 310 -11.43 4.93 24.26
N THR A 311 -11.32 6.26 24.24
CA THR A 311 -10.53 7.01 23.25
C THR A 311 -9.37 7.75 23.91
N LEU A 312 -8.15 7.38 23.55
CA LEU A 312 -6.91 8.01 24.00
C LEU A 312 -6.26 8.74 22.82
N SER A 313 -6.18 10.06 22.87
CA SER A 313 -5.56 10.89 21.83
C SER A 313 -4.48 11.83 22.35
N TYR A 314 -3.31 11.86 21.72
CA TYR A 314 -2.21 12.80 22.06
C TYR A 314 -1.71 12.72 23.51
N ASN A 315 -1.90 11.60 24.20
CA ASN A 315 -1.43 11.45 25.58
C ASN A 315 0.06 11.08 25.62
N THR A 316 0.74 11.43 26.73
CA THR A 316 2.15 11.14 26.98
C THR A 316 2.31 10.30 28.25
N ALA A 317 2.96 9.15 28.13
CA ALA A 317 3.21 8.17 29.19
C ALA A 317 4.66 7.71 29.17
N ASN A 318 5.60 8.62 29.46
CA ASN A 318 7.04 8.37 29.36
C ASN A 318 7.71 8.10 30.71
N ASN A 319 8.86 7.43 30.67
CA ASN A 319 9.71 7.17 31.83
C ASN A 319 8.99 6.41 32.97
N ASN A 320 7.98 5.61 32.64
CA ASN A 320 7.27 4.76 33.59
C ASN A 320 7.92 3.37 33.66
N THR A 321 7.48 2.51 34.58
CA THR A 321 7.77 1.07 34.47
C THR A 321 7.13 0.52 33.20
N ASN A 322 5.85 0.79 32.93
CA ASN A 322 5.21 0.53 31.64
C ASN A 322 4.42 1.75 31.17
N GLY A 323 4.37 1.99 29.86
CA GLY A 323 3.71 3.16 29.29
C GLY A 323 2.19 3.06 29.32
N ILE A 324 1.60 2.44 28.30
CA ILE A 324 0.14 2.35 28.09
C ILE A 324 -0.30 0.88 27.96
N PRO A 325 -0.68 0.20 29.04
CA PRO A 325 -1.30 -1.11 29.01
C PRO A 325 -2.82 -1.05 28.80
N LEU A 326 -3.32 -2.01 28.04
CA LEU A 326 -4.71 -2.46 27.96
C LEU A 326 -4.71 -3.94 28.35
N SER A 327 -5.51 -4.32 29.35
CA SER A 327 -5.51 -5.68 29.89
C SER A 327 -6.89 -6.16 30.29
N SER A 328 -7.01 -7.48 30.52
CA SER A 328 -8.20 -8.11 31.10
C SER A 328 -9.49 -7.75 30.35
N SER A 329 -9.56 -8.20 29.08
CA SER A 329 -10.71 -8.00 28.21
C SER A 329 -11.03 -6.55 27.82
N CYS A 330 -10.08 -5.61 27.94
CA CYS A 330 -10.27 -4.25 27.41
C CYS A 330 -10.31 -4.24 25.87
N CYS A 331 -11.51 -4.11 25.31
CA CYS A 331 -11.80 -4.23 23.88
C CYS A 331 -12.27 -2.91 23.26
N TYR A 332 -12.21 -2.84 21.93
CA TYR A 332 -12.76 -1.70 21.15
C TYR A 332 -12.17 -0.32 21.47
N ASN A 333 -11.02 -0.27 22.14
CA ASN A 333 -10.37 0.99 22.50
C ASN A 333 -9.59 1.57 21.31
N THR A 334 -9.58 2.90 21.23
CA THR A 334 -8.88 3.65 20.17
C THR A 334 -7.76 4.50 20.74
N LEU A 335 -6.52 4.20 20.32
CA LEU A 335 -5.31 4.93 20.68
C LEU A 335 -4.77 5.65 19.45
N THR A 336 -4.81 6.99 19.45
CA THR A 336 -4.32 7.82 18.34
C THR A 336 -3.26 8.84 18.77
N ASN A 337 -2.11 8.88 18.10
CA ASN A 337 -1.06 9.88 18.35
C ASN A 337 -0.52 9.89 19.81
N ASN A 338 -0.59 8.78 20.54
CA ASN A 338 -0.05 8.71 21.91
C ASN A 338 1.46 8.43 21.90
N THR A 339 2.15 8.88 22.94
CA THR A 339 3.60 8.69 23.14
C THR A 339 3.86 7.91 24.42
N ALA A 340 4.59 6.80 24.31
CA ALA A 340 4.99 5.93 25.41
C ALA A 340 6.47 5.56 25.29
N ASN A 341 7.34 6.54 25.52
CA ASN A 341 8.78 6.43 25.30
C ASN A 341 9.56 6.27 26.61
N ASP A 342 10.77 5.74 26.47
CA ASP A 342 11.78 5.73 27.53
C ASP A 342 11.32 4.99 28.80
N ASN A 343 10.37 4.05 28.67
CA ASN A 343 9.87 3.25 29.80
C ASN A 343 10.85 2.12 30.14
N MET A 344 10.90 1.75 31.43
CA MET A 344 11.75 0.64 31.90
C MET A 344 11.24 -0.75 31.47
N GLY A 345 10.02 -0.82 30.97
CA GLY A 345 9.31 -2.01 30.54
C GLY A 345 8.79 -1.86 29.13
N LEU A 346 7.51 -2.16 28.94
CA LEU A 346 6.82 -2.06 27.64
C LEU A 346 6.37 -0.62 27.37
N GLY A 347 6.37 -0.22 26.10
CA GLY A 347 5.80 1.06 25.66
C GLY A 347 4.28 1.01 25.66
N ILE A 348 3.69 0.29 24.71
CA ILE A 348 2.25 0.04 24.62
C ILE A 348 2.02 -1.47 24.64
N CYS A 349 1.06 -1.97 25.43
CA CYS A 349 0.76 -3.39 25.43
C CYS A 349 -0.73 -3.73 25.53
N LEU A 350 -1.13 -4.78 24.80
CA LEU A 350 -2.48 -5.34 24.79
C LEU A 350 -2.36 -6.80 25.23
N VAL A 351 -3.03 -7.17 26.33
CA VAL A 351 -2.92 -8.51 26.90
C VAL A 351 -4.24 -9.05 27.42
N TRP A 352 -4.31 -10.37 27.58
CA TRP A 352 -5.41 -11.08 28.22
C TRP A 352 -6.78 -10.80 27.57
N ASN A 353 -6.91 -11.22 26.31
CA ASN A 353 -8.14 -11.07 25.50
C ASN A 353 -8.53 -9.61 25.21
N SER A 354 -7.54 -8.71 25.12
CA SER A 354 -7.77 -7.31 24.70
C SER A 354 -7.94 -7.25 23.19
N ASP A 355 -9.15 -7.52 22.72
CA ASP A 355 -9.49 -7.72 21.31
C ASP A 355 -10.02 -6.44 20.64
N GLU A 356 -9.95 -6.38 19.31
CA GLU A 356 -10.59 -5.34 18.49
C GLU A 356 -10.15 -3.89 18.80
N ASN A 357 -8.96 -3.71 19.36
CA ASN A 357 -8.40 -2.39 19.63
C ASN A 357 -7.70 -1.79 18.39
N THR A 358 -7.76 -0.47 18.28
CA THR A 358 -7.16 0.28 17.15
C THR A 358 -6.06 1.22 17.64
N LEU A 359 -4.85 0.99 17.16
CA LEU A 359 -3.66 1.81 17.43
C LEU A 359 -3.23 2.51 16.15
N THR A 360 -3.36 3.84 16.10
CA THR A 360 -2.97 4.67 14.95
C THR A 360 -1.95 5.74 15.32
N ASN A 361 -0.84 5.83 14.58
CA ASN A 361 0.19 6.88 14.76
C ASN A 361 0.79 6.98 16.17
N ASN A 362 0.79 5.91 16.97
CA ASN A 362 1.38 5.93 18.30
C ASN A 362 2.90 5.75 18.23
N THR A 363 3.62 6.31 19.19
CA THR A 363 5.08 6.23 19.30
C THR A 363 5.48 5.53 20.60
N ALA A 364 6.25 4.47 20.50
CA ALA A 364 6.74 3.65 21.62
C ALA A 364 8.24 3.34 21.44
N ASN A 365 9.07 4.37 21.59
CA ASN A 365 10.51 4.32 21.33
C ASN A 365 11.35 4.23 22.61
N ASN A 366 12.57 3.70 22.46
CA ASN A 366 13.59 3.68 23.51
C ASN A 366 13.17 2.97 24.80
N ASN A 367 12.20 2.05 24.73
CA ASN A 367 11.77 1.29 25.89
C ASN A 367 12.76 0.16 26.17
N SER A 368 12.91 -0.20 27.45
CA SER A 368 13.85 -1.23 27.89
C SER A 368 13.35 -2.66 27.66
N LEU A 369 12.12 -2.84 27.17
CA LEU A 369 11.61 -4.10 26.62
C LEU A 369 11.15 -3.89 25.18
N LYS A 370 9.92 -4.27 24.84
CA LYS A 370 9.33 -4.07 23.52
C LYS A 370 8.67 -2.71 23.40
N GLY A 371 8.66 -2.14 22.20
CA GLY A 371 7.90 -0.93 21.92
C GLY A 371 6.40 -1.18 22.01
N ILE A 372 5.90 -2.09 21.17
CA ILE A 372 4.48 -2.49 21.15
C ILE A 372 4.39 -4.02 21.33
N PHE A 373 3.59 -4.45 22.30
CA PHE A 373 3.40 -5.87 22.62
C PHE A 373 1.93 -6.27 22.57
N LEU A 374 1.62 -7.33 21.84
CA LEU A 374 0.31 -7.98 21.83
C LEU A 374 0.51 -9.40 22.37
N GLY A 375 -0.25 -9.78 23.40
CA GLY A 375 -0.06 -11.06 24.07
C GLY A 375 -1.34 -11.72 24.54
N SER A 376 -1.27 -13.03 24.79
CA SER A 376 -2.32 -13.79 25.53
C SER A 376 -3.71 -13.63 24.94
N TYR A 377 -3.93 -14.19 23.74
CA TYR A 377 -5.23 -14.18 23.06
C TYR A 377 -5.74 -12.79 22.64
N SER A 378 -4.85 -11.81 22.42
CA SER A 378 -5.26 -10.47 21.95
C SER A 378 -5.39 -10.46 20.42
N ASN A 379 -6.61 -10.66 19.95
CA ASN A 379 -6.97 -10.91 18.56
C ASN A 379 -7.62 -9.71 17.88
N TRP A 380 -7.65 -9.72 16.54
CA TRP A 380 -8.38 -8.73 15.74
C TRP A 380 -7.99 -7.27 15.97
N ASN A 381 -6.80 -7.02 16.51
CA ASN A 381 -6.30 -5.68 16.73
C ASN A 381 -5.74 -5.08 15.44
N THR A 382 -5.88 -3.76 15.29
CA THR A 382 -5.39 -3.02 14.12
C THR A 382 -4.33 -2.02 14.52
N LEU A 383 -3.12 -2.19 14.00
CA LEU A 383 -1.96 -1.31 14.22
C LEU A 383 -1.61 -0.63 12.91
N THR A 384 -1.80 0.69 12.81
CA THR A 384 -1.54 1.47 11.60
C THR A 384 -0.59 2.65 11.87
N HIS A 385 0.49 2.78 11.09
CA HIS A 385 1.45 3.90 11.19
C HIS A 385 2.12 4.09 12.57
N ASN A 386 2.17 3.06 13.41
CA ASN A 386 2.82 3.17 14.71
C ASN A 386 4.34 3.08 14.56
N THR A 387 5.06 3.71 15.49
CA THR A 387 6.53 3.74 15.52
C THR A 387 7.04 3.09 16.81
N ALA A 388 7.88 2.06 16.69
CA ALA A 388 8.47 1.30 17.79
C ALA A 388 9.98 1.09 17.56
N ASN A 389 10.74 2.17 17.67
CA ASN A 389 12.17 2.22 17.33
C ASN A 389 13.08 2.22 18.56
N ASN A 390 14.32 1.74 18.36
CA ASN A 390 15.40 1.82 19.34
C ASN A 390 15.08 1.18 20.70
N ASN A 391 14.16 0.23 20.74
CA ASN A 391 13.87 -0.51 21.96
C ASN A 391 14.97 -1.54 22.21
N THR A 392 15.23 -1.86 23.48
CA THR A 392 16.32 -2.78 23.83
C THR A 392 15.94 -4.26 23.64
N GLN A 393 14.68 -4.55 23.33
CA GLN A 393 14.25 -5.84 22.80
C GLN A 393 13.71 -5.67 21.38
N ASP A 394 12.46 -6.07 21.14
CA ASP A 394 11.82 -6.04 19.83
C ASP A 394 11.04 -4.74 19.61
N GLY A 395 10.79 -4.37 18.36
CA GLY A 395 9.92 -3.24 18.05
C GLY A 395 8.46 -3.56 18.32
N ILE A 396 7.89 -4.46 17.52
CA ILE A 396 6.51 -4.95 17.63
C ILE A 396 6.52 -6.46 17.80
N TYR A 397 5.85 -6.97 18.83
CA TYR A 397 5.90 -8.38 19.20
C TYR A 397 4.51 -8.94 19.53
N LEU A 398 4.11 -9.99 18.81
CA LEU A 398 2.86 -10.74 18.98
C LEU A 398 3.17 -12.13 19.57
N ASP A 399 2.46 -12.53 20.62
CA ASP A 399 2.75 -13.79 21.34
C ASP A 399 1.54 -14.47 21.97
N GLY A 400 1.48 -15.80 21.80
CA GLY A 400 0.53 -16.65 22.52
C GLY A 400 -0.88 -16.53 21.97
N ASP A 401 -1.11 -17.18 20.83
CA ASP A 401 -2.41 -17.27 20.16
C ASP A 401 -3.01 -15.88 19.81
N CYS A 402 -2.16 -14.93 19.41
CA CYS A 402 -2.57 -13.60 18.93
C CYS A 402 -2.85 -13.65 17.42
N ASP A 403 -4.09 -13.96 17.09
CA ASP A 403 -4.54 -14.23 15.74
C ASP A 403 -5.25 -13.03 15.09
N LYS A 404 -5.24 -13.02 13.75
CA LYS A 404 -6.06 -12.11 12.91
C LYS A 404 -5.80 -10.61 13.17
N ASN A 405 -4.62 -10.27 13.67
CA ASN A 405 -4.22 -8.88 13.82
C ASN A 405 -3.74 -8.31 12.47
N THR A 406 -3.99 -7.02 12.26
CA THR A 406 -3.59 -6.29 11.06
C THR A 406 -2.54 -5.24 11.42
N LEU A 407 -1.34 -5.37 10.85
CA LEU A 407 -0.24 -4.43 11.01
C LEU A 407 0.03 -3.76 9.66
N SER A 408 -0.31 -2.47 9.54
CA SER A 408 -0.13 -1.70 8.31
C SER A 408 0.77 -0.49 8.49
N TYR A 409 1.80 -0.34 7.65
CA TYR A 409 2.66 0.85 7.61
C TYR A 409 3.35 1.20 8.94
N ASN A 410 3.57 0.22 9.83
CA ASN A 410 4.28 0.46 11.08
C ASN A 410 5.79 0.49 10.86
N THR A 411 6.51 1.22 11.71
CA THR A 411 7.97 1.34 11.68
C THR A 411 8.57 0.76 12.96
N ALA A 412 9.46 -0.22 12.82
CA ALA A 412 10.10 -0.95 13.92
C ALA A 412 11.62 -1.10 13.64
N ASN A 413 12.33 0.03 13.67
CA ASN A 413 13.71 0.13 13.26
C ASN A 413 14.69 0.21 14.44
N ASN A 414 15.92 -0.25 14.19
CA ASN A 414 17.06 -0.11 15.10
C ASN A 414 16.81 -0.66 16.52
N ASN A 415 15.93 -1.65 16.63
CA ASN A 415 15.73 -2.36 17.88
C ASN A 415 16.89 -3.34 18.10
N THR A 416 17.22 -3.62 19.36
CA THR A 416 18.39 -4.47 19.67
C THR A 416 18.17 -5.92 19.24
N LEU A 417 16.92 -6.39 19.22
CA LEU A 417 16.55 -7.73 18.77
C LEU A 417 15.85 -7.67 17.41
N ILE A 418 14.57 -8.01 17.33
CA ILE A 418 13.82 -8.14 16.09
C ILE A 418 12.97 -6.89 15.85
N GLY A 419 12.77 -6.50 14.59
CA GLY A 419 11.84 -5.42 14.26
C GLY A 419 10.39 -5.81 14.57
N ILE A 420 9.86 -6.79 13.83
CA ILE A 420 8.49 -7.31 13.99
C ILE A 420 8.53 -8.82 14.20
N CYS A 421 7.84 -9.30 15.23
CA CYS A 421 7.95 -10.69 15.68
C CYS A 421 6.57 -11.32 15.92
N LEU A 422 6.32 -12.48 15.33
CA LEU A 422 5.11 -13.30 15.53
C LEU A 422 5.52 -14.65 16.14
N ASN A 423 5.05 -14.94 17.34
CA ASN A 423 5.44 -16.10 18.14
C ASN A 423 4.25 -16.92 18.65
N ASN A 424 4.50 -18.21 18.91
CA ASN A 424 3.63 -19.08 19.70
C ASN A 424 2.20 -19.07 19.15
N THR A 425 2.03 -19.75 18.01
CA THR A 425 0.71 -19.94 17.37
C THR A 425 -0.01 -18.62 17.04
N CYS A 426 0.71 -17.60 16.59
CA CYS A 426 0.11 -16.37 16.05
C CYS A 426 -0.26 -16.56 14.58
N ASP A 427 -1.52 -16.91 14.33
CA ASP A 427 -2.02 -17.30 13.02
C ASP A 427 -2.86 -16.21 12.34
N LYS A 428 -2.90 -16.24 11.00
CA LYS A 428 -3.81 -15.39 10.19
C LYS A 428 -3.59 -13.89 10.37
N ASN A 429 -2.41 -13.48 10.81
CA ASN A 429 -2.03 -12.08 10.89
C ASN A 429 -1.64 -11.55 9.50
N THR A 430 -1.95 -10.26 9.27
CA THR A 430 -1.65 -9.57 8.01
C THR A 430 -0.68 -8.43 8.27
N LEU A 431 0.48 -8.47 7.63
CA LEU A 431 1.52 -7.46 7.70
C LEU A 431 1.65 -6.79 6.33
N THR A 432 1.26 -5.53 6.21
CA THR A 432 1.28 -4.77 4.94
C THR A 432 2.12 -3.50 5.06
N GLY A 433 3.13 -3.33 4.20
CA GLY A 433 3.84 -2.04 4.10
C GLY A 433 4.68 -1.67 5.33
N ASN A 434 4.97 -2.61 6.24
CA ASN A 434 5.73 -2.31 7.46
C ASN A 434 7.23 -2.20 7.16
N THR A 435 7.93 -1.37 7.95
CA THR A 435 9.38 -1.16 7.85
C THR A 435 10.07 -1.66 9.13
N ALA A 436 11.04 -2.56 8.99
CA ALA A 436 11.78 -3.21 10.07
C ALA A 436 13.28 -3.28 9.73
N ASN A 437 13.92 -2.11 9.67
CA ASN A 437 15.30 -1.94 9.21
C ASN A 437 16.30 -1.76 10.35
N GLY A 438 17.54 -2.17 10.13
CA GLY A 438 18.66 -1.87 11.04
C GLY A 438 18.56 -2.52 12.42
N ASN A 439 17.72 -3.54 12.58
CA ASN A 439 17.55 -4.25 13.85
C ASN A 439 18.76 -5.17 14.12
N GLY A 440 19.06 -5.44 15.38
CA GLY A 440 20.25 -6.20 15.79
C GLY A 440 20.19 -7.69 15.43
N LEU A 441 18.99 -8.26 15.32
CA LEU A 441 18.75 -9.60 14.79
C LEU A 441 18.06 -9.51 13.43
N ASP A 442 16.87 -10.08 13.29
CA ASP A 442 16.13 -10.13 12.04
C ASP A 442 15.19 -8.92 11.91
N GLY A 443 14.82 -8.55 10.68
CA GLY A 443 13.80 -7.52 10.47
C GLY A 443 12.41 -8.02 10.88
N ILE A 444 11.96 -9.12 10.25
CA ILE A 444 10.67 -9.75 10.53
C ILE A 444 10.85 -11.24 10.80
N THR A 445 10.31 -11.73 11.92
CA THR A 445 10.43 -13.15 12.30
C THR A 445 9.08 -13.78 12.63
N LEU A 446 8.85 -14.96 12.06
CA LEU A 446 7.74 -15.86 12.38
C LEU A 446 8.31 -17.15 12.96
N TYR A 447 7.87 -17.55 14.15
CA TYR A 447 8.37 -18.76 14.82
C TYR A 447 7.32 -19.45 15.69
N SER A 448 7.67 -20.64 16.17
CA SER A 448 6.85 -21.46 17.09
C SER A 448 5.42 -21.70 16.58
N TYR A 449 5.31 -22.25 15.38
CA TYR A 449 4.04 -22.67 14.78
C TYR A 449 3.08 -21.51 14.42
N SER A 450 3.61 -20.32 14.13
CA SER A 450 2.83 -19.19 13.60
C SER A 450 2.54 -19.41 12.11
N HIS A 451 1.35 -19.89 11.79
CA HIS A 451 0.93 -20.36 10.47
C HIS A 451 -0.04 -19.40 9.78
N ASN A 452 -0.24 -19.59 8.47
CA ASN A 452 -1.29 -18.91 7.72
C ASN A 452 -1.20 -17.37 7.74
N ASN A 453 0.00 -16.81 7.89
CA ASN A 453 0.23 -15.37 7.92
C ASN A 453 0.54 -14.82 6.52
N THR A 454 0.16 -13.56 6.29
CA THR A 454 0.36 -12.85 5.02
C THR A 454 1.25 -11.64 5.21
N LEU A 455 2.37 -11.58 4.49
CA LEU A 455 3.33 -10.48 4.49
C LEU A 455 3.38 -9.87 3.09
N THR A 456 2.89 -8.64 2.94
CA THR A 456 2.85 -7.93 1.64
C THR A 456 3.58 -6.58 1.71
N ASN A 457 4.45 -6.28 0.74
CA ASN A 457 5.13 -4.97 0.61
C ASN A 457 5.94 -4.56 1.86
N ASN A 458 6.42 -5.49 2.69
CA ASN A 458 7.20 -5.12 3.88
C ASN A 458 8.69 -4.92 3.52
N THR A 459 9.35 -4.04 4.27
CA THR A 459 10.78 -3.74 4.10
C THR A 459 11.55 -4.15 5.35
N ALA A 460 12.53 -5.04 5.20
CA ALA A 460 13.36 -5.61 6.26
C ALA A 460 14.84 -5.61 5.85
N ASN A 461 15.40 -4.40 5.70
CA ASN A 461 16.74 -4.20 5.15
C ASN A 461 17.79 -3.85 6.22
N GLY A 462 19.04 -4.21 5.96
CA GLY A 462 20.18 -3.77 6.76
C GLY A 462 20.22 -4.32 8.18
N ASN A 463 19.63 -5.50 8.43
CA ASN A 463 19.54 -6.09 9.77
C ASN A 463 20.78 -6.94 10.12
N GLY A 464 21.06 -7.05 11.42
CA GLY A 464 22.22 -7.74 12.00
C GLY A 464 22.18 -9.26 11.92
N ARG A 465 21.09 -9.84 11.39
CA ARG A 465 20.99 -11.22 10.91
C ARG A 465 20.29 -11.25 9.56
N GLY A 466 19.08 -11.80 9.45
CA GLY A 466 18.34 -11.88 8.20
C GLY A 466 17.27 -10.80 8.05
N GLY A 467 16.73 -10.65 6.84
CA GLY A 467 15.61 -9.75 6.62
C GLY A 467 14.31 -10.35 7.15
N ILE A 468 13.92 -11.50 6.58
CA ILE A 468 12.69 -12.22 6.96
C ILE A 468 13.03 -13.67 7.32
N TYR A 469 12.63 -14.12 8.51
CA TYR A 469 12.90 -15.47 8.98
C TYR A 469 11.64 -16.23 9.40
N LEU A 470 11.45 -17.43 8.83
CA LEU A 470 10.37 -18.36 9.18
C LEU A 470 10.97 -19.64 9.79
N ALA A 471 10.58 -19.97 11.03
CA ALA A 471 11.06 -21.13 11.76
C ALA A 471 9.90 -22.04 12.20
N GLY A 472 9.77 -23.22 11.61
CA GLY A 472 8.66 -24.13 11.93
C GLY A 472 7.29 -23.57 11.56
N CYS A 473 7.21 -22.69 10.55
CA CYS A 473 6.01 -21.95 10.19
C CYS A 473 5.48 -22.39 8.81
N HIS A 474 4.18 -22.63 8.71
CA HIS A 474 3.56 -23.27 7.54
C HIS A 474 2.49 -22.38 6.91
N ASN A 475 2.24 -22.60 5.61
CA ASN A 475 1.15 -21.97 4.86
C ASN A 475 1.20 -20.43 4.88
N ASN A 476 2.38 -19.82 4.95
CA ASN A 476 2.53 -18.37 4.93
C ASN A 476 2.75 -17.87 3.49
N THR A 477 2.24 -16.67 3.22
CA THR A 477 2.36 -15.99 1.92
C THR A 477 3.20 -14.72 2.07
N LEU A 478 4.28 -14.63 1.29
CA LEU A 478 5.18 -13.48 1.24
C LEU A 478 5.15 -12.90 -0.18
N THR A 479 4.61 -11.70 -0.33
CA THR A 479 4.48 -11.02 -1.63
C THR A 479 5.16 -9.64 -1.62
N ASN A 480 5.98 -9.33 -2.62
CA ASN A 480 6.60 -8.00 -2.80
C ASN A 480 7.41 -7.51 -1.57
N ASN A 481 8.01 -8.40 -0.77
CA ASN A 481 8.80 -7.96 0.38
C ASN A 481 10.25 -7.69 -0.03
N SER A 482 10.86 -6.68 0.59
CA SER A 482 12.27 -6.31 0.44
C SER A 482 13.06 -6.78 1.67
N ALA A 483 14.11 -7.57 1.45
CA ALA A 483 14.99 -8.11 2.48
C ALA A 483 16.46 -8.00 2.03
N ASN A 484 16.92 -6.75 1.86
CA ASN A 484 18.22 -6.44 1.26
C ASN A 484 19.28 -6.07 2.30
N ASP A 485 20.55 -6.24 1.93
CA ASP A 485 21.71 -5.76 2.65
C ASP A 485 21.80 -6.24 4.12
N ASN A 486 21.21 -7.41 4.42
CA ASN A 486 21.28 -8.02 5.74
C ASN A 486 22.59 -8.81 5.89
N THR A 487 23.07 -8.95 7.12
CA THR A 487 24.37 -9.62 7.35
C THR A 487 24.36 -11.14 7.15
N GLN A 488 23.19 -11.78 7.19
CA GLN A 488 22.97 -13.20 6.92
C GLN A 488 22.09 -13.38 5.68
N ASP A 489 21.08 -14.24 5.72
CA ASP A 489 20.18 -14.49 4.60
C ASP A 489 19.18 -13.32 4.42
N GLY A 490 18.79 -13.00 3.19
CA GLY A 490 17.68 -12.07 2.97
C GLY A 490 16.36 -12.65 3.49
N ILE A 491 15.93 -13.77 2.92
CA ILE A 491 14.74 -14.52 3.34
C ILE A 491 15.14 -15.95 3.67
N ARG A 492 14.82 -16.41 4.89
CA ARG A 492 15.17 -17.76 5.35
C ARG A 492 13.95 -18.54 5.83
N LEU A 493 13.78 -19.76 5.33
CA LEU A 493 12.77 -20.73 5.75
C LEU A 493 13.47 -21.96 6.34
N ALA A 494 13.22 -22.24 7.62
CA ALA A 494 13.73 -23.43 8.30
C ALA A 494 12.57 -24.28 8.81
N SER A 495 12.53 -25.56 8.41
CA SER A 495 11.45 -26.48 8.76
C SER A 495 10.05 -25.92 8.48
N SER A 496 9.92 -25.15 7.41
CA SER A 496 8.75 -24.31 7.12
C SER A 496 8.16 -24.71 5.76
N ARG A 497 7.16 -25.59 5.80
CA ARG A 497 6.51 -26.19 4.62
C ARG A 497 5.35 -25.36 4.06
N ASN A 498 5.00 -25.59 2.79
CA ASN A 498 3.81 -25.04 2.13
C ASN A 498 3.79 -23.51 2.09
N ASN A 499 4.95 -22.85 2.02
CA ASN A 499 5.00 -21.40 1.95
C ASN A 499 5.04 -20.92 0.49
N THR A 500 4.51 -19.73 0.22
CA THR A 500 4.52 -19.10 -1.10
C THR A 500 5.25 -17.78 -1.03
N LEU A 501 6.29 -17.62 -1.86
CA LEU A 501 7.09 -16.42 -1.99
C LEU A 501 6.97 -15.91 -3.43
N THR A 502 6.36 -14.74 -3.61
CA THR A 502 6.13 -14.15 -4.93
C THR A 502 6.70 -12.73 -5.00
N HIS A 503 7.47 -12.39 -6.03
CA HIS A 503 8.00 -11.03 -6.25
C HIS A 503 8.84 -10.43 -5.10
N ASN A 504 9.45 -11.26 -4.25
CA ASN A 504 10.29 -10.75 -3.16
C ASN A 504 11.70 -10.42 -3.66
N THR A 505 12.33 -9.41 -3.06
CA THR A 505 13.70 -8.99 -3.36
C THR A 505 14.60 -9.25 -2.15
N ALA A 506 15.70 -9.98 -2.35
CA ALA A 506 16.67 -10.37 -1.34
C ALA A 506 18.11 -10.20 -1.88
N ASN A 507 18.50 -8.95 -2.10
CA ASN A 507 19.76 -8.58 -2.72
C ASN A 507 20.82 -8.14 -1.72
N GLY A 508 22.10 -8.32 -2.07
CA GLY A 508 23.21 -7.73 -1.31
C GLY A 508 23.43 -8.31 0.08
N ASN A 509 22.87 -9.50 0.37
CA ASN A 509 22.94 -10.09 1.69
C ASN A 509 24.26 -10.85 1.93
N GLY A 510 24.65 -10.93 3.20
CA GLY A 510 25.92 -11.49 3.65
C GLY A 510 26.00 -13.02 3.59
N TRP A 511 24.88 -13.73 3.39
CA TRP A 511 24.84 -15.16 3.06
C TRP A 511 24.00 -15.41 1.80
N GLY A 512 22.90 -16.17 1.88
CA GLY A 512 22.01 -16.42 0.76
C GLY A 512 21.01 -15.30 0.53
N GLY A 513 20.54 -15.11 -0.70
CA GLY A 513 19.37 -14.26 -0.93
C GLY A 513 18.11 -14.91 -0.34
N ILE A 514 17.73 -16.07 -0.88
CA ILE A 514 16.59 -16.87 -0.39
C ILE A 514 17.05 -18.29 -0.04
N THR A 515 16.87 -18.67 1.22
CA THR A 515 17.41 -19.91 1.79
C THR A 515 16.30 -20.79 2.37
N LEU A 516 16.12 -21.99 1.82
CA LEU A 516 15.19 -23.03 2.28
C LEU A 516 15.97 -24.21 2.86
N VAL A 517 15.75 -24.54 4.12
CA VAL A 517 16.50 -25.60 4.82
C VAL A 517 15.64 -26.44 5.75
N SER A 518 16.20 -27.58 6.16
CA SER A 518 15.69 -28.39 7.26
C SER A 518 14.25 -28.87 7.04
N ASN A 519 13.97 -29.45 5.86
CA ASN A 519 12.66 -30.00 5.51
C ASN A 519 11.57 -28.93 5.20
N SER A 520 11.96 -27.79 4.61
CA SER A 520 11.04 -26.75 4.13
C SER A 520 10.43 -27.10 2.77
N HIS A 521 9.78 -28.26 2.71
CA HIS A 521 9.21 -28.84 1.50
C HIS A 521 7.99 -28.09 0.97
N ASN A 522 7.64 -28.38 -0.29
CA ASN A 522 6.43 -27.92 -0.94
C ASN A 522 6.32 -26.39 -0.92
N THR A 523 7.44 -25.71 -1.17
CA THR A 523 7.50 -24.24 -1.17
C THR A 523 7.48 -23.74 -2.61
N THR A 524 6.70 -22.69 -2.87
CA THR A 524 6.60 -22.05 -4.19
C THR A 524 7.34 -20.72 -4.19
N LEU A 525 8.33 -20.57 -5.07
CA LEU A 525 9.08 -19.34 -5.29
C LEU A 525 8.80 -18.87 -6.72
N THR A 526 8.10 -17.76 -6.90
CA THR A 526 7.83 -17.19 -8.22
C THR A 526 8.25 -15.72 -8.34
N HIS A 527 8.90 -15.35 -9.45
CA HIS A 527 9.29 -13.95 -9.71
C HIS A 527 10.16 -13.29 -8.62
N ASN A 528 10.92 -14.06 -7.83
CA ASN A 528 11.77 -13.48 -6.79
C ASN A 528 13.14 -13.08 -7.34
N THR A 529 13.76 -12.07 -6.73
CA THR A 529 15.10 -11.58 -7.10
C THR A 529 16.07 -11.76 -5.93
N ALA A 530 17.20 -12.42 -6.17
CA ALA A 530 18.21 -12.76 -5.18
C ALA A 530 19.63 -12.52 -5.74
N ASN A 531 19.96 -11.26 -5.96
CA ASN A 531 21.18 -10.84 -6.65
C ASN A 531 22.27 -10.32 -5.71
N ASN A 532 23.53 -10.41 -6.14
CA ASN A 532 24.68 -9.80 -5.47
C ASN A 532 24.89 -10.26 -4.01
N ASN A 533 24.47 -11.48 -3.66
CA ASN A 533 24.68 -12.02 -2.33
C ASN A 533 26.09 -12.63 -2.22
N THR A 534 26.68 -12.61 -1.03
CA THR A 534 28.05 -13.11 -0.81
C THR A 534 28.13 -14.62 -0.60
N GLU A 535 27.02 -15.34 -0.73
CA GLU A 535 27.02 -16.77 -1.02
C GLU A 535 26.19 -17.07 -2.27
N ARG A 536 25.01 -17.68 -2.09
CA ARG A 536 24.16 -18.17 -3.16
C ARG A 536 22.96 -17.26 -3.36
N GLY A 537 22.43 -17.18 -4.57
CA GLY A 537 21.18 -16.46 -4.79
C GLY A 537 20.02 -17.16 -4.09
N ILE A 538 19.72 -18.38 -4.55
CA ILE A 538 18.67 -19.24 -3.99
C ILE A 538 19.27 -20.58 -3.57
N TYR A 539 19.05 -20.99 -2.33
CA TYR A 539 19.56 -22.27 -1.80
C TYR A 539 18.44 -23.14 -1.24
N LEU A 540 18.41 -24.40 -1.64
CA LEU A 540 17.51 -25.44 -1.14
C LEU A 540 18.35 -26.60 -0.56
N GLY A 541 18.32 -26.77 0.77
CA GLY A 541 18.99 -27.86 1.48
C GLY A 541 18.00 -28.86 2.08
N ASN A 542 18.03 -30.12 1.63
CA ASN A 542 17.09 -31.17 2.06
C ASN A 542 15.63 -30.71 1.96
N CYS A 543 15.26 -30.21 0.78
CA CYS A 543 13.93 -29.72 0.45
C CYS A 543 13.36 -30.52 -0.73
N HIS A 544 12.04 -30.72 -0.73
CA HIS A 544 11.40 -31.58 -1.73
C HIS A 544 10.16 -30.92 -2.28
N LYS A 545 9.75 -31.30 -3.49
CA LYS A 545 8.47 -30.90 -4.10
C LYS A 545 8.29 -29.39 -4.19
N SER A 546 9.38 -28.64 -4.26
CA SER A 546 9.35 -27.18 -4.35
C SER A 546 9.35 -26.74 -5.80
N THR A 547 8.65 -25.66 -6.09
CA THR A 547 8.53 -25.08 -7.43
C THR A 547 9.21 -23.72 -7.43
N LEU A 548 10.22 -23.54 -8.28
CA LEU A 548 10.92 -22.29 -8.52
C LEU A 548 10.62 -21.87 -9.97
N SER A 549 9.89 -20.78 -10.18
CA SER A 549 9.72 -20.25 -11.54
C SER A 549 9.92 -18.75 -11.68
N HIS A 550 10.49 -18.31 -12.81
CA HIS A 550 10.73 -16.90 -13.11
C HIS A 550 11.59 -16.17 -12.06
N ASN A 551 12.43 -16.88 -11.30
CA ASN A 551 13.30 -16.25 -10.31
C ASN A 551 14.62 -15.79 -10.94
N THR A 552 15.18 -14.70 -10.43
CA THR A 552 16.46 -14.13 -10.85
C THR A 552 17.48 -14.26 -9.72
N ALA A 553 18.62 -14.88 -9.97
CA ALA A 553 19.68 -15.14 -9.01
C ALA A 553 21.07 -14.85 -9.62
N ASN A 554 21.35 -13.57 -9.84
CA ASN A 554 22.49 -13.10 -10.61
C ASN A 554 23.60 -12.51 -9.74
N TYR A 555 24.84 -12.60 -10.23
CA TYR A 555 26.02 -11.93 -9.65
C TYR A 555 26.29 -12.28 -8.18
N ASN A 556 25.87 -13.47 -7.74
CA ASN A 556 26.20 -14.00 -6.43
C ASN A 556 27.63 -14.53 -6.44
N THR A 557 28.34 -14.48 -5.30
CA THR A 557 29.76 -14.88 -5.29
C THR A 557 29.96 -16.39 -5.34
N ASN A 558 28.94 -17.18 -5.01
CA ASN A 558 28.88 -18.62 -5.24
C ASN A 558 27.75 -18.93 -6.26
N ASP A 559 27.02 -20.03 -6.14
CA ASP A 559 26.04 -20.45 -7.16
C ASP A 559 24.81 -19.54 -7.24
N GLY A 560 24.20 -19.44 -8.42
CA GLY A 560 22.94 -18.73 -8.60
C GLY A 560 21.81 -19.44 -7.85
N ILE A 561 21.47 -20.66 -8.28
CA ILE A 561 20.49 -21.53 -7.63
C ILE A 561 21.15 -22.88 -7.30
N HIS A 562 21.07 -23.32 -6.04
CA HIS A 562 21.71 -24.55 -5.59
C HIS A 562 20.74 -25.45 -4.81
N LEU A 563 20.65 -26.70 -5.23
CA LEU A 563 19.92 -27.79 -4.60
C LEU A 563 20.91 -28.78 -3.98
N ASP A 564 20.72 -29.11 -2.71
CA ASP A 564 21.73 -29.79 -1.92
C ASP A 564 21.13 -30.79 -0.89
N ASN A 565 21.85 -31.87 -0.61
CA ASN A 565 21.58 -32.88 0.42
C ASN A 565 20.19 -33.55 0.29
N ASN A 566 20.06 -34.50 -0.64
CA ASN A 566 18.79 -35.20 -0.93
C ASN A 566 17.67 -34.21 -1.30
N CYS A 567 17.93 -33.25 -2.17
CA CYS A 567 16.94 -32.26 -2.56
C CYS A 567 16.11 -32.77 -3.75
N ASP A 568 15.15 -33.65 -3.48
CA ASP A 568 14.46 -34.41 -4.52
C ASP A 568 13.13 -33.82 -5.02
N ASN A 569 12.71 -34.18 -6.22
CA ASN A 569 11.37 -33.88 -6.77
C ASN A 569 11.06 -32.37 -6.87
N ASN A 570 12.05 -31.53 -7.13
CA ASN A 570 11.85 -30.08 -7.30
C ASN A 570 11.73 -29.71 -8.79
N THR A 571 10.97 -28.65 -9.07
CA THR A 571 10.78 -28.12 -10.43
C THR A 571 11.33 -26.71 -10.51
N LEU A 572 12.29 -26.49 -11.41
CA LEU A 572 12.89 -25.21 -11.72
C LEU A 572 12.54 -24.85 -13.17
N SER A 573 11.75 -23.80 -13.39
CA SER A 573 11.42 -23.34 -14.75
C SER A 573 11.54 -21.84 -14.98
N HIS A 574 12.07 -21.42 -16.13
CA HIS A 574 12.19 -19.98 -16.49
C HIS A 574 13.02 -19.17 -15.47
N ASN A 575 13.96 -19.79 -14.75
CA ASN A 575 14.83 -19.06 -13.83
C ASN A 575 16.09 -18.56 -14.53
N THR A 576 16.56 -17.38 -14.12
CA THR A 576 17.79 -16.74 -14.61
C THR A 576 18.86 -16.75 -13.53
N ALA A 577 20.03 -17.32 -13.82
CA ALA A 577 21.15 -17.46 -12.89
C ALA A 577 22.47 -17.10 -13.59
N ASN A 578 22.66 -15.81 -13.83
CA ASN A 578 23.76 -15.28 -14.66
C ASN A 578 24.86 -14.60 -13.84
N GLY A 579 26.09 -14.67 -14.35
CA GLY A 579 27.23 -13.90 -13.84
C GLY A 579 27.67 -14.30 -12.43
N ASN A 580 27.36 -15.51 -11.97
CA ASN A 580 27.66 -15.97 -10.63
C ASN A 580 29.10 -16.50 -10.51
N GLY A 581 29.69 -16.37 -9.32
CA GLY A 581 31.02 -16.89 -9.00
C GLY A 581 31.07 -18.42 -8.89
N GLY A 582 29.94 -19.07 -8.62
CA GLY A 582 29.77 -20.53 -8.69
C GLY A 582 29.27 -20.98 -10.06
N SER A 583 28.43 -22.02 -10.05
CA SER A 583 27.65 -22.40 -11.21
C SER A 583 26.33 -21.60 -11.28
N GLY A 584 25.71 -21.51 -12.45
CA GLY A 584 24.38 -20.91 -12.55
C GLY A 584 23.35 -21.72 -11.77
N LEU A 585 23.21 -22.99 -12.13
CA LEU A 585 22.39 -23.98 -11.43
C LEU A 585 23.27 -25.13 -10.94
N ASP A 586 23.18 -25.48 -9.66
CA ASP A 586 23.95 -26.57 -9.05
C ASP A 586 23.05 -27.58 -8.33
N LEU A 587 23.28 -28.87 -8.57
CA LEU A 587 22.64 -29.99 -7.90
C LEU A 587 23.73 -30.86 -7.29
N SER A 588 23.73 -30.99 -5.96
CA SER A 588 24.80 -31.66 -5.21
C SER A 588 24.27 -32.64 -4.17
N PHE A 589 25.03 -33.72 -3.92
CA PHE A 589 24.79 -34.71 -2.86
C PHE A 589 23.39 -35.34 -2.88
N ASP A 590 23.22 -36.39 -3.70
CA ASP A 590 22.03 -37.24 -3.72
C ASP A 590 20.73 -36.55 -4.20
N CYS A 591 20.81 -35.50 -5.03
CA CYS A 591 19.62 -34.80 -5.55
C CYS A 591 19.00 -35.54 -6.74
N ARG A 592 17.80 -36.08 -6.56
CA ARG A 592 17.13 -36.95 -7.55
C ARG A 592 15.77 -36.45 -8.01
N GLU A 593 15.36 -36.89 -9.19
CA GLU A 593 14.02 -36.65 -9.74
C GLU A 593 13.67 -35.14 -9.87
N ASN A 594 14.67 -34.28 -10.03
CA ASN A 594 14.44 -32.85 -10.25
C ASN A 594 14.25 -32.56 -11.74
N THR A 595 13.43 -31.55 -12.04
CA THR A 595 13.16 -31.08 -13.41
C THR A 595 13.61 -29.63 -13.56
N LEU A 596 14.54 -29.39 -14.48
CA LEU A 596 15.08 -28.09 -14.84
C LEU A 596 14.69 -27.80 -16.30
N THR A 597 13.74 -26.89 -16.52
CA THR A 597 13.24 -26.57 -17.87
C THR A 597 13.28 -25.08 -18.20
N ASN A 598 13.71 -24.67 -19.39
CA ASN A 598 13.72 -23.26 -19.81
C ASN A 598 14.48 -22.32 -18.86
N ASN A 599 15.56 -22.78 -18.21
CA ASN A 599 16.36 -21.91 -17.36
C ASN A 599 17.56 -21.34 -18.11
N THR A 600 17.99 -20.15 -17.70
CA THR A 600 19.14 -19.44 -18.27
C THR A 600 20.28 -19.39 -17.27
N ALA A 601 21.46 -19.90 -17.64
CA ALA A 601 22.65 -19.96 -16.79
C ALA A 601 23.90 -19.51 -17.56
N ASN A 602 24.05 -18.20 -17.70
CA ASN A 602 25.07 -17.58 -18.53
C ASN A 602 26.17 -16.90 -17.71
N ASP A 603 27.36 -16.77 -18.30
CA ASP A 603 28.46 -15.95 -17.77
C ASP A 603 28.96 -16.33 -16.36
N ASN A 604 28.71 -17.56 -15.91
CA ASN A 604 29.13 -18.01 -14.59
C ASN A 604 30.62 -18.41 -14.60
N THR A 605 31.30 -18.24 -13.47
CA THR A 605 32.75 -18.51 -13.40
C THR A 605 33.08 -20.00 -13.24
N GLN A 606 32.10 -20.82 -12.86
CA GLN A 606 32.17 -22.28 -12.98
C GLN A 606 31.27 -22.76 -14.12
N HIS A 607 30.28 -23.59 -13.85
CA HIS A 607 29.47 -24.23 -14.87
C HIS A 607 28.17 -23.46 -15.12
N GLY A 608 27.54 -23.69 -16.27
CA GLY A 608 26.16 -23.26 -16.43
C GLY A 608 25.24 -24.08 -15.52
N ILE A 609 25.23 -25.39 -15.76
CA ILE A 609 24.50 -26.37 -14.96
C ILE A 609 25.44 -27.47 -14.48
N HIS A 610 25.43 -27.76 -13.18
CA HIS A 610 26.26 -28.79 -12.56
C HIS A 610 25.40 -29.83 -11.83
N LEU A 611 25.65 -31.10 -12.12
CA LEU A 611 25.12 -32.27 -11.42
C LEU A 611 26.32 -33.00 -10.82
N ASP A 612 26.45 -32.95 -9.49
CA ASP A 612 27.54 -33.61 -8.77
C ASP A 612 27.15 -35.03 -8.32
N VAL A 613 27.99 -35.63 -7.46
CA VAL A 613 27.90 -37.01 -6.99
C VAL A 613 26.48 -37.42 -6.55
N ASP A 614 26.07 -38.59 -7.03
CA ASP A 614 24.81 -39.29 -6.71
C ASP A 614 23.53 -38.54 -7.16
N CYS A 615 23.64 -37.58 -8.10
CA CYS A 615 22.49 -36.88 -8.68
C CYS A 615 21.89 -37.67 -9.85
N ASP A 616 20.98 -38.60 -9.54
CA ASP A 616 20.34 -39.50 -10.50
C ASP A 616 18.94 -39.05 -10.94
N ASN A 617 18.50 -39.53 -12.11
CA ASN A 617 17.11 -39.40 -12.58
C ASN A 617 16.61 -37.94 -12.70
N ASN A 618 17.50 -36.97 -12.93
CA ASN A 618 17.11 -35.59 -13.16
C ASN A 618 16.81 -35.35 -14.65
N THR A 619 15.91 -34.41 -14.93
CA THR A 619 15.57 -33.98 -16.30
C THR A 619 16.00 -32.54 -16.51
N LEU A 620 16.87 -32.31 -17.48
CA LEU A 620 17.29 -30.99 -17.94
C LEU A 620 16.80 -30.81 -19.36
N SER A 621 15.81 -29.93 -19.57
CA SER A 621 15.24 -29.68 -20.90
C SER A 621 15.23 -28.21 -21.31
N TYR A 622 15.62 -27.91 -22.55
CA TYR A 622 15.48 -26.56 -23.13
C TYR A 622 16.13 -25.43 -22.29
N ASN A 623 17.21 -25.73 -21.58
CA ASN A 623 17.94 -24.70 -20.83
C ASN A 623 18.96 -24.00 -21.74
N THR A 624 19.16 -22.70 -21.51
CA THR A 624 20.14 -21.86 -22.21
C THR A 624 21.37 -21.67 -21.34
N VAL A 625 22.52 -22.12 -21.86
CA VAL A 625 23.78 -22.18 -21.14
C VAL A 625 24.91 -21.61 -22.00
N ASN A 626 25.27 -20.35 -21.75
CA ASN A 626 26.18 -19.60 -22.61
C ASN A 626 27.36 -18.97 -21.84
N ASN A 627 28.54 -18.97 -22.46
CA ASN A 627 29.71 -18.18 -22.06
C ASN A 627 30.18 -18.39 -20.61
N ASN A 628 29.96 -19.59 -20.05
CA ASN A 628 30.50 -19.93 -18.73
C ASN A 628 32.00 -20.21 -18.83
N ILE A 629 32.76 -19.90 -17.78
CA ILE A 629 34.21 -20.15 -17.76
C ILE A 629 34.52 -21.66 -17.64
N GLY A 630 33.68 -22.41 -16.93
CA GLY A 630 33.73 -23.86 -16.87
C GLY A 630 32.98 -24.52 -18.03
N SER A 631 32.61 -25.79 -17.85
CA SER A 631 31.72 -26.48 -18.79
C SER A 631 30.32 -25.91 -18.81
N GLY A 632 29.61 -26.02 -19.94
CA GLY A 632 28.21 -25.65 -20.03
C GLY A 632 27.36 -26.50 -19.11
N ILE A 633 27.25 -27.79 -19.42
CA ILE A 633 26.67 -28.80 -18.52
C ILE A 633 27.78 -29.73 -18.02
N ARG A 634 27.89 -29.88 -16.71
CA ARG A 634 28.83 -30.80 -16.06
C ARG A 634 28.10 -31.84 -15.23
N ILE A 635 28.34 -33.11 -15.53
CA ILE A 635 27.86 -34.27 -14.77
C ILE A 635 29.08 -34.98 -14.18
N GLN A 636 29.22 -34.92 -12.86
CA GLN A 636 30.38 -35.40 -12.12
C GLN A 636 30.00 -36.51 -11.11
N GLY A 637 30.89 -37.49 -10.95
CA GLY A 637 30.68 -38.65 -10.09
C GLY A 637 30.24 -39.90 -10.86
N PHE A 638 30.81 -41.05 -10.50
CA PHE A 638 30.54 -42.34 -11.16
C PHE A 638 29.08 -42.83 -11.04
N LEU A 639 28.29 -42.17 -10.21
CA LEU A 639 26.94 -42.55 -9.83
C LEU A 639 25.95 -41.39 -10.06
N ALA A 640 26.22 -40.49 -11.00
CA ALA A 640 25.21 -39.57 -11.52
C ALA A 640 24.62 -40.18 -12.80
N GLU A 641 23.68 -41.12 -12.63
CA GLU A 641 23.15 -41.97 -13.70
C GLU A 641 21.69 -41.64 -14.05
N TYR A 642 21.25 -42.09 -15.22
CA TYR A 642 19.85 -42.00 -15.68
C TYR A 642 19.29 -40.57 -15.77
N ASN A 643 20.15 -39.56 -15.89
CA ASN A 643 19.71 -38.19 -16.17
C ASN A 643 19.30 -38.04 -17.64
N ASN A 644 18.22 -37.30 -17.88
CA ASN A 644 17.69 -37.00 -19.20
C ASN A 644 18.01 -35.55 -19.59
N ILE A 645 18.92 -35.37 -20.53
CA ILE A 645 19.44 -34.08 -20.97
C ILE A 645 18.94 -33.87 -22.41
N THR A 646 17.89 -33.06 -22.59
CA THR A 646 17.19 -32.95 -23.88
C THR A 646 17.03 -31.50 -24.35
N GLY A 647 17.34 -31.19 -25.61
CA GLY A 647 16.96 -29.89 -26.21
C GLY A 647 17.67 -28.67 -25.62
N ASN A 648 18.76 -28.84 -24.86
CA ASN A 648 19.45 -27.71 -24.22
C ASN A 648 20.36 -26.98 -25.23
N PHE A 649 20.49 -25.68 -25.06
CA PHE A 649 21.33 -24.81 -25.87
C PHE A 649 22.62 -24.46 -25.12
N ILE A 650 23.76 -25.02 -25.56
CA ILE A 650 25.00 -25.07 -24.78
C ILE A 650 26.17 -24.54 -25.61
N ILE A 651 26.53 -23.28 -25.39
CA ILE A 651 27.39 -22.55 -26.33
C ILE A 651 28.47 -21.70 -25.69
N SER A 652 29.56 -21.52 -26.44
CA SER A 652 30.63 -20.56 -26.11
C SER A 652 31.27 -20.73 -24.72
N ASN A 653 31.12 -21.89 -24.08
CA ASN A 653 31.69 -22.15 -22.77
C ASN A 653 33.21 -22.40 -22.91
N LYS A 654 34.00 -21.90 -21.95
CA LYS A 654 35.48 -21.94 -22.01
C LYS A 654 36.09 -23.27 -21.54
N PHE A 655 35.24 -24.25 -21.26
CA PHE A 655 35.60 -25.65 -21.10
C PHE A 655 34.71 -26.52 -22.03
N TYR A 656 34.42 -27.76 -21.67
CA TYR A 656 33.53 -28.60 -22.48
C TYR A 656 32.11 -28.06 -22.55
N GLY A 657 31.45 -28.13 -23.70
CA GLY A 657 29.99 -27.89 -23.77
C GLY A 657 29.27 -28.84 -22.82
N ILE A 658 29.47 -30.15 -22.99
CA ILE A 658 29.06 -31.16 -22.02
C ILE A 658 30.27 -31.96 -21.52
N TYR A 659 30.40 -32.05 -20.19
CA TYR A 659 31.33 -32.96 -19.52
C TYR A 659 30.55 -34.01 -18.74
N THR A 660 30.85 -35.30 -18.91
CA THR A 660 30.22 -36.37 -18.12
C THR A 660 31.19 -37.46 -17.66
N GLN A 661 31.11 -37.77 -16.36
CA GLN A 661 31.73 -38.93 -15.70
C GLN A 661 30.71 -40.00 -15.27
N GLY A 662 29.41 -39.67 -15.28
CA GLY A 662 28.34 -40.59 -14.90
C GLY A 662 27.89 -41.42 -16.10
N GLY A 663 27.66 -42.72 -15.89
CA GLY A 663 27.17 -43.62 -16.93
C GLY A 663 25.65 -43.60 -17.09
N SER A 664 25.14 -44.21 -18.17
CA SER A 664 23.70 -44.44 -18.38
C SER A 664 22.82 -43.18 -18.47
N ASN A 665 23.40 -42.01 -18.76
CA ASN A 665 22.66 -40.79 -19.04
C ASN A 665 22.19 -40.75 -20.50
N TYR A 666 21.08 -40.05 -20.75
CA TYR A 666 20.47 -39.89 -22.07
C TYR A 666 20.61 -38.44 -22.55
N PHE A 667 21.30 -38.25 -23.66
CA PHE A 667 21.49 -36.94 -24.31
C PHE A 667 20.76 -36.93 -25.66
N TYR A 668 19.76 -36.06 -25.80
CA TYR A 668 18.92 -36.00 -26.99
C TYR A 668 18.70 -34.57 -27.49
N ARG A 669 18.95 -34.31 -28.79
CA ARG A 669 18.67 -33.00 -29.42
C ARG A 669 19.27 -31.77 -28.73
N ASN A 670 20.38 -31.92 -28.02
CA ASN A 670 21.08 -30.75 -27.47
C ASN A 670 21.88 -30.05 -28.57
N CYS A 671 21.87 -28.72 -28.57
CA CYS A 671 22.68 -27.89 -29.45
C CYS A 671 23.99 -27.52 -28.74
N ILE A 672 25.13 -27.98 -29.25
CA ILE A 672 26.43 -27.87 -28.56
C ILE A 672 27.50 -27.36 -29.53
N TRP A 673 27.80 -26.07 -29.47
CA TRP A 673 28.75 -25.45 -30.39
C TRP A 673 29.56 -24.30 -29.76
N LEU A 674 30.69 -23.94 -30.37
CA LEU A 674 31.60 -22.87 -29.92
C LEU A 674 32.23 -23.06 -28.53
N ASN A 675 32.10 -24.24 -27.91
CA ASN A 675 32.77 -24.54 -26.65
C ASN A 675 34.25 -24.89 -26.86
N THR A 676 35.13 -24.55 -25.91
CA THR A 676 36.59 -24.77 -26.02
C THR A 676 37.14 -25.44 -24.76
N PRO A 677 38.01 -26.47 -24.82
CA PRO A 677 38.72 -26.96 -25.99
C PRO A 677 37.89 -27.87 -26.90
N ASP A 678 36.85 -28.52 -26.39
CA ASP A 678 36.04 -29.49 -27.14
C ASP A 678 34.55 -29.34 -26.81
N GLN A 679 33.67 -29.78 -27.71
CA GLN A 679 32.22 -29.73 -27.48
C GLN A 679 31.77 -30.72 -26.38
N ILE A 680 32.37 -31.92 -26.34
CA ILE A 680 31.98 -32.99 -25.40
C ILE A 680 33.21 -33.71 -24.84
N LEU A 681 33.17 -34.03 -23.56
CA LEU A 681 33.98 -35.09 -22.94
C LEU A 681 33.07 -36.11 -22.24
N ASP A 682 33.02 -37.33 -22.78
CA ASP A 682 32.32 -38.48 -22.19
C ASP A 682 33.33 -39.55 -21.77
N MET A 683 33.38 -39.86 -20.48
CA MET A 683 34.30 -40.84 -19.90
C MET A 683 33.65 -42.19 -19.57
N THR A 684 32.37 -42.36 -19.91
CA THR A 684 31.56 -43.54 -19.53
C THR A 684 30.62 -43.97 -20.66
N SER A 685 29.80 -45.00 -20.45
CA SER A 685 28.81 -45.45 -21.44
C SER A 685 27.51 -44.68 -21.31
N ASN A 686 27.37 -43.58 -22.06
CA ASN A 686 26.13 -42.80 -22.18
C ASN A 686 25.46 -42.96 -23.55
N THR A 687 24.18 -42.60 -23.65
CA THR A 687 23.42 -42.65 -24.90
C THR A 687 23.31 -41.26 -25.50
N TRP A 688 23.78 -41.11 -26.74
CA TRP A 688 23.75 -39.87 -27.50
C TRP A 688 22.93 -40.05 -28.77
N SER A 689 21.91 -39.23 -28.98
CA SER A 689 21.06 -39.27 -30.18
C SER A 689 20.66 -37.87 -30.62
N GLU A 690 20.75 -37.58 -31.91
CA GLU A 690 20.29 -36.31 -32.52
C GLU A 690 20.88 -35.02 -31.89
N ASN A 691 22.01 -35.08 -31.17
CA ASN A 691 22.73 -33.89 -30.66
C ASN A 691 23.57 -33.24 -31.77
N ILE A 692 23.70 -31.92 -31.73
CA ILE A 692 24.05 -31.09 -32.90
C ILE A 692 25.29 -30.23 -32.61
N TYR A 693 26.17 -30.04 -33.62
CA TYR A 693 27.52 -29.47 -33.50
C TYR A 693 27.88 -28.33 -34.50
N ASP A 694 26.95 -27.43 -34.88
CA ASP A 694 27.05 -26.25 -35.85
C ASP A 694 26.89 -26.58 -37.37
N ASP A 695 26.24 -25.81 -38.29
CA ASP A 695 26.71 -24.54 -38.95
C ASP A 695 25.70 -23.62 -39.71
N GLY A 696 24.37 -23.66 -39.50
CA GLY A 696 23.43 -22.68 -40.12
C GLY A 696 22.14 -23.24 -40.73
N GLY A 697 21.44 -24.10 -40.00
CA GLY A 697 20.06 -24.49 -40.33
C GLY A 697 19.04 -23.45 -39.89
N ASP A 698 17.83 -23.59 -40.40
CA ASP A 698 16.57 -22.97 -39.96
C ASP A 698 15.64 -24.18 -39.75
N TRP A 699 15.36 -24.52 -38.49
CA TRP A 699 14.79 -25.84 -38.13
C TRP A 699 13.27 -25.86 -38.04
N ASP A 700 12.64 -24.78 -37.65
CA ASP A 700 11.20 -24.58 -37.71
C ASP A 700 10.75 -23.99 -39.05
N GLY A 701 11.67 -23.49 -39.86
CA GLY A 701 11.42 -23.07 -41.23
C GLY A 701 10.76 -21.70 -41.32
N ASP A 702 10.97 -20.85 -40.31
CA ASP A 702 10.37 -19.52 -40.19
C ASP A 702 11.18 -18.43 -40.91
N GLY A 703 12.37 -18.78 -41.41
CA GLY A 703 13.29 -17.89 -42.10
C GLY A 703 14.39 -17.29 -41.22
N LEU A 704 14.36 -17.51 -39.91
CA LEU A 704 15.41 -17.14 -38.97
C LEU A 704 16.38 -18.32 -38.82
N LEU A 705 17.66 -18.11 -39.14
CA LEU A 705 18.65 -19.19 -38.95
C LEU A 705 18.82 -19.46 -37.44
N ASN A 706 19.05 -20.70 -37.04
CA ASN A 706 19.26 -21.10 -35.63
C ASN A 706 20.38 -20.33 -34.90
N ARG A 707 21.33 -19.77 -35.65
CA ARG A 707 22.39 -18.91 -35.09
C ARG A 707 21.89 -17.49 -34.82
N ASP A 708 20.94 -17.01 -35.62
CA ASP A 708 20.36 -15.68 -35.61
C ASP A 708 19.19 -15.65 -34.62
N GLU A 709 18.48 -16.77 -34.45
CA GLU A 709 17.52 -16.98 -33.34
C GLU A 709 18.17 -16.78 -31.98
N LEU A 710 19.39 -17.28 -31.79
CA LEU A 710 20.16 -17.00 -30.58
C LEU A 710 20.41 -15.49 -30.36
N SER A 711 20.72 -14.75 -31.43
CA SER A 711 20.96 -13.31 -31.29
C SER A 711 19.69 -12.51 -31.01
N ASN A 712 18.52 -13.07 -31.35
CA ASN A 712 17.20 -12.50 -31.06
C ASN A 712 16.55 -13.14 -29.82
N GLU A 713 17.26 -14.04 -29.13
CA GLU A 713 16.77 -14.78 -27.95
C GLU A 713 15.52 -15.65 -28.21
N THR A 714 15.27 -16.03 -29.47
CA THR A 714 14.16 -16.89 -29.91
C THR A 714 14.52 -18.38 -29.96
N SER A 715 13.52 -19.25 -30.14
CA SER A 715 13.65 -20.71 -30.02
C SER A 715 13.80 -21.41 -31.38
N PRO A 716 14.91 -22.15 -31.65
CA PRO A 716 15.20 -22.86 -32.92
C PRO A 716 14.37 -24.09 -33.22
N PHE A 717 13.19 -24.17 -32.62
CA PHE A 717 12.26 -25.27 -32.74
C PHE A 717 10.81 -24.78 -32.77
N LEU A 718 10.58 -23.46 -32.64
CA LEU A 718 9.27 -22.83 -32.58
C LEU A 718 9.32 -21.68 -33.57
N ASN A 719 8.50 -21.78 -34.61
CA ASN A 719 8.40 -20.74 -35.62
C ASN A 719 7.82 -19.41 -35.11
N ASP A 720 7.40 -19.35 -33.85
CA ASP A 720 6.67 -18.27 -33.16
C ASP A 720 6.92 -18.49 -31.66
N THR A 721 7.91 -17.76 -31.12
CA THR A 721 8.45 -17.98 -29.78
C THR A 721 7.53 -17.45 -28.68
N ASP A 722 6.85 -16.33 -28.91
CA ASP A 722 5.98 -15.68 -27.92
C ASP A 722 4.49 -16.00 -28.10
N SER A 723 4.15 -16.74 -29.15
CA SER A 723 2.83 -17.29 -29.48
C SER A 723 1.78 -16.24 -29.83
N ASP A 724 2.17 -15.18 -30.54
CA ASP A 724 1.29 -14.09 -30.95
C ASP A 724 0.74 -14.20 -32.38
N LEU A 725 1.12 -15.27 -33.09
CA LEU A 725 0.80 -15.63 -34.48
C LEU A 725 1.69 -14.99 -35.56
N LEU A 726 2.65 -14.15 -35.19
CA LEU A 726 3.73 -13.72 -36.07
C LEU A 726 4.91 -14.71 -35.96
N PRO A 727 5.57 -15.05 -37.09
CA PRO A 727 6.78 -15.87 -37.00
C PRO A 727 8.03 -15.06 -36.63
N ASP A 728 8.91 -15.63 -35.81
CA ASP A 728 10.12 -14.94 -35.31
C ASP A 728 10.96 -14.38 -36.48
N GLY A 729 11.15 -15.18 -37.54
CA GLY A 729 11.86 -14.78 -38.74
C GLY A 729 11.21 -13.65 -39.54
N TRP A 730 9.88 -13.55 -39.53
CA TRP A 730 9.17 -12.44 -40.16
C TRP A 730 9.30 -11.17 -39.32
N GLU A 731 9.12 -11.26 -38.00
CA GLU A 731 9.21 -10.13 -37.08
C GLU A 731 10.61 -9.50 -37.11
N VAL A 732 11.66 -10.33 -37.02
CA VAL A 732 13.05 -9.86 -37.11
C VAL A 732 13.34 -9.19 -38.45
N THR A 733 12.78 -9.69 -39.55
CA THR A 733 12.96 -9.10 -40.88
C THR A 733 12.26 -7.73 -40.99
N ASN A 734 11.12 -7.57 -40.33
CA ASN A 734 10.30 -6.35 -40.33
C ASN A 734 10.56 -5.41 -39.14
N SER A 735 11.64 -5.67 -38.36
CA SER A 735 12.04 -4.86 -37.20
C SER A 735 11.02 -4.81 -36.04
N LEU A 736 10.20 -5.85 -35.90
CA LEU A 736 9.32 -6.10 -34.75
C LEU A 736 10.04 -6.94 -33.67
N ASP A 737 9.45 -7.10 -32.49
CA ASP A 737 10.08 -7.77 -31.33
C ASP A 737 9.51 -9.19 -31.13
N PRO A 738 10.22 -10.26 -31.55
CA PRO A 738 9.73 -11.66 -31.53
C PRO A 738 9.53 -12.27 -30.14
N LEU A 739 9.59 -11.44 -29.10
CA LEU A 739 9.38 -11.81 -27.70
C LEU A 739 8.25 -11.01 -27.05
N ASN A 740 7.59 -10.11 -27.79
CA ASN A 740 6.56 -9.22 -27.31
C ASN A 740 5.17 -9.51 -27.91
N ILE A 741 4.44 -10.41 -27.25
CA ILE A 741 3.07 -10.85 -27.61
C ILE A 741 2.02 -9.76 -27.90
N SER A 742 2.31 -8.50 -27.59
CA SER A 742 1.38 -7.38 -27.80
C SER A 742 1.63 -6.64 -29.10
N ASP A 743 2.80 -6.72 -29.72
CA ASP A 743 3.10 -5.93 -30.91
C ASP A 743 2.40 -6.47 -32.17
N ALA A 744 2.02 -7.76 -32.25
CA ALA A 744 1.09 -8.24 -33.29
C ALA A 744 -0.21 -7.44 -33.39
N ALA A 745 -0.67 -6.84 -32.29
CA ALA A 745 -1.88 -6.03 -32.23
C ALA A 745 -1.62 -4.51 -32.35
N ASP A 746 -0.35 -4.09 -32.44
CA ASP A 746 0.02 -2.71 -32.68
C ASP A 746 -0.07 -2.39 -34.19
N ASP A 747 -0.17 -1.10 -34.49
CA ASP A 747 -0.27 -0.50 -35.83
C ASP A 747 0.96 0.41 -35.96
N PHE A 748 2.03 -0.13 -36.56
CA PHE A 748 3.38 0.42 -36.40
C PHE A 748 3.61 1.66 -37.27
N ASP A 749 3.08 1.68 -38.48
CA ASP A 749 3.16 2.78 -39.43
C ASP A 749 1.98 3.76 -39.36
N LEU A 750 0.93 3.42 -38.59
CA LEU A 750 -0.28 4.21 -38.33
C LEU A 750 -1.22 4.35 -39.53
N ASP A 751 -1.25 3.34 -40.40
CA ASP A 751 -2.15 3.28 -41.55
C ASP A 751 -3.56 2.75 -41.18
N GLY A 752 -3.69 2.06 -40.05
CA GLY A 752 -4.93 1.49 -39.54
C GLY A 752 -5.07 -0.04 -39.63
N LEU A 753 -4.07 -0.75 -40.13
CA LEU A 753 -3.90 -2.20 -40.03
C LEU A 753 -3.03 -2.55 -38.81
N THR A 754 -3.24 -3.75 -38.24
CA THR A 754 -2.29 -4.27 -37.23
C THR A 754 -1.14 -4.98 -37.93
N ASN A 755 0.02 -5.11 -37.27
CA ASN A 755 1.15 -5.89 -37.78
C ASN A 755 0.74 -7.30 -38.22
N LEU A 756 -0.20 -7.93 -37.49
CA LEU A 756 -0.79 -9.21 -37.87
C LEU A 756 -1.69 -9.13 -39.12
N ASP A 757 -2.46 -8.06 -39.30
CA ASP A 757 -3.23 -7.86 -40.53
C ASP A 757 -2.28 -7.68 -41.73
N GLU A 758 -1.18 -6.97 -41.56
CA GLU A 758 -0.20 -6.73 -42.63
C GLU A 758 0.52 -7.99 -43.04
N TYR A 759 0.98 -8.80 -42.07
CA TYR A 759 1.55 -10.12 -42.35
C TYR A 759 0.58 -11.01 -43.16
N ASN A 760 -0.72 -10.97 -42.84
CA ASN A 760 -1.73 -11.78 -43.52
C ASN A 760 -2.08 -11.27 -44.92
N ASN A 761 -1.91 -9.97 -45.19
CA ASN A 761 -2.20 -9.34 -46.49
C ASN A 761 -0.96 -9.15 -47.36
N GLY A 762 0.24 -9.38 -46.82
CA GLY A 762 1.51 -9.27 -47.53
C GLY A 762 1.98 -7.83 -47.73
N THR A 763 1.50 -6.90 -46.90
CA THR A 763 1.90 -5.49 -46.87
C THR A 763 3.08 -5.26 -45.92
N ASP A 764 3.76 -4.13 -46.03
CA ASP A 764 4.94 -3.79 -45.21
C ASP A 764 4.52 -3.03 -43.94
N PRO A 765 4.73 -3.59 -42.73
CA PRO A 765 4.34 -2.96 -41.46
C PRO A 765 5.05 -1.64 -41.13
N ASN A 766 5.97 -1.20 -41.99
CA ASN A 766 6.71 0.03 -41.82
C ASN A 766 6.33 1.12 -42.83
N GLU A 767 5.42 0.85 -43.78
CA GLU A 767 5.08 1.77 -44.88
C GLU A 767 3.56 1.82 -45.09
N MET A 768 2.96 2.99 -44.79
CA MET A 768 1.51 3.17 -44.88
C MET A 768 0.92 2.88 -46.27
N ASP A 769 1.74 2.89 -47.32
CA ASP A 769 1.36 2.73 -48.73
C ASP A 769 2.42 1.82 -49.36
N THR A 770 2.16 0.51 -49.34
CA THR A 770 3.15 -0.53 -49.66
C THR A 770 3.59 -0.47 -51.12
N ASP A 771 2.72 -0.12 -52.06
CA ASP A 771 3.03 -0.08 -53.49
C ASP A 771 3.26 1.33 -54.07
N GLY A 772 3.02 2.36 -53.27
CA GLY A 772 3.40 3.75 -53.52
C GLY A 772 2.48 4.47 -54.50
N ASP A 773 1.24 4.03 -54.63
CA ASP A 773 0.28 4.55 -55.60
C ASP A 773 -0.53 5.76 -55.10
N GLY A 774 -0.43 6.05 -53.80
CA GLY A 774 -1.08 7.15 -53.10
C GLY A 774 -2.29 6.76 -52.25
N LEU A 775 -2.70 5.49 -52.22
CA LEU A 775 -3.63 4.91 -51.26
C LEU A 775 -2.86 4.22 -50.14
N ASN A 776 -3.36 4.29 -48.91
CA ASN A 776 -2.78 3.51 -47.84
C ASN A 776 -3.38 2.10 -47.81
N ASP A 777 -2.62 1.11 -47.35
CA ASP A 777 -2.97 -0.30 -47.42
C ASP A 777 -4.34 -0.59 -46.80
N SER A 778 -4.66 0.07 -45.68
CA SER A 778 -5.95 -0.06 -45.01
C SER A 778 -7.12 0.47 -45.85
N ALA A 779 -6.93 1.53 -46.65
CA ALA A 779 -7.97 2.03 -47.55
C ALA A 779 -8.19 1.09 -48.73
N GLU A 780 -7.12 0.52 -49.27
CA GLU A 780 -7.21 -0.42 -50.37
C GLU A 780 -7.96 -1.69 -49.97
N LEU A 781 -7.58 -2.29 -48.85
CA LEU A 781 -8.18 -3.53 -48.36
C LEU A 781 -9.61 -3.34 -47.83
N LEU A 782 -9.90 -2.22 -47.15
CA LEU A 782 -11.17 -2.05 -46.43
C LEU A 782 -12.19 -1.16 -47.14
N ILE A 783 -11.77 -0.28 -48.06
CA ILE A 783 -12.63 0.74 -48.68
C ILE A 783 -12.75 0.50 -50.18
N TYR A 784 -11.63 0.43 -50.91
CA TYR A 784 -11.62 0.46 -52.37
C TYR A 784 -11.57 -0.92 -53.02
N SER A 785 -11.21 -1.97 -52.25
CA SER A 785 -11.05 -3.34 -52.75
C SER A 785 -10.01 -3.48 -53.86
N THR A 786 -8.99 -2.62 -53.81
CA THR A 786 -7.79 -2.66 -54.66
C THR A 786 -6.72 -3.55 -54.01
N ASN A 787 -5.64 -3.82 -54.75
CA ASN A 787 -4.55 -4.67 -54.27
C ASN A 787 -3.38 -3.81 -53.78
N ALA A 788 -3.24 -3.70 -52.45
CA ALA A 788 -2.20 -2.92 -51.76
C ALA A 788 -0.74 -3.28 -52.03
N THR A 789 -0.47 -4.19 -52.96
CA THR A 789 0.88 -4.57 -53.39
C THR A 789 1.08 -4.39 -54.89
N ASN A 790 0.12 -3.78 -55.58
CA ASN A 790 0.09 -3.58 -57.01
C ASN A 790 -0.58 -2.24 -57.36
N PRO A 791 0.21 -1.23 -57.78
CA PRO A 791 -0.23 0.16 -57.85
C PRO A 791 -1.19 0.46 -59.02
N ASP A 792 -1.69 -0.55 -59.74
CA ASP A 792 -2.60 -0.48 -60.89
C ASP A 792 -3.36 -1.82 -60.93
N THR A 793 -4.46 -1.90 -60.17
CA THR A 793 -5.17 -3.14 -59.85
C THR A 793 -5.83 -3.76 -61.07
N ASP A 794 -6.34 -2.97 -62.01
CA ASP A 794 -7.03 -3.46 -63.19
C ASP A 794 -6.20 -3.45 -64.49
N GLY A 795 -5.03 -2.80 -64.47
CA GLY A 795 -4.00 -2.86 -65.50
C GLY A 795 -4.30 -1.99 -66.72
N ASP A 796 -5.08 -0.93 -66.56
CA ASP A 796 -5.50 -0.05 -67.66
C ASP A 796 -4.49 1.08 -67.97
N GLY A 797 -3.51 1.27 -67.08
CA GLY A 797 -2.45 2.27 -67.19
C GLY A 797 -2.60 3.49 -66.28
N LEU A 798 -3.65 3.57 -65.46
CA LEU A 798 -3.78 4.50 -64.33
C LEU A 798 -3.48 3.78 -63.02
N SER A 799 -2.97 4.50 -62.02
CA SER A 799 -2.81 3.92 -60.68
C SER A 799 -4.10 4.06 -59.88
N ASP A 800 -4.38 3.15 -58.95
CA ASP A 800 -5.64 3.11 -58.23
C ASP A 800 -5.90 4.44 -57.49
N GLY A 801 -4.85 4.99 -56.86
CA GLY A 801 -4.89 6.31 -56.23
C GLY A 801 -5.16 7.46 -57.21
N VAL A 802 -4.65 7.39 -58.45
CA VAL A 802 -4.90 8.40 -59.49
C VAL A 802 -6.34 8.31 -59.99
N GLU A 803 -6.85 7.11 -60.20
CA GLU A 803 -8.24 6.88 -60.59
C GLU A 803 -9.22 7.43 -59.55
N ILE A 804 -9.04 7.07 -58.28
CA ILE A 804 -9.95 7.46 -57.20
C ILE A 804 -9.88 8.97 -56.91
N PHE A 805 -8.67 9.54 -56.82
CA PHE A 805 -8.52 10.93 -56.37
C PHE A 805 -8.50 11.96 -57.50
N THR A 806 -8.15 11.59 -58.73
CA THR A 806 -7.96 12.52 -59.84
C THR A 806 -9.06 12.41 -60.89
N HIS A 807 -9.36 11.19 -61.36
CA HIS A 807 -10.23 10.97 -62.51
C HIS A 807 -11.67 10.57 -62.13
N GLY A 808 -11.87 9.99 -60.96
CA GLY A 808 -13.15 9.47 -60.49
C GLY A 808 -13.59 8.19 -61.20
N THR A 809 -12.65 7.48 -61.84
CA THR A 809 -12.82 6.17 -62.47
C THR A 809 -12.76 5.06 -61.41
N ASN A 810 -13.10 3.84 -61.80
CA ASN A 810 -13.19 2.70 -60.89
C ASN A 810 -11.96 1.81 -60.99
N ALA A 811 -11.05 1.94 -60.02
CA ALA A 811 -9.74 1.27 -59.96
C ALA A 811 -9.69 -0.27 -59.96
N VAL A 812 -10.82 -0.93 -60.14
CA VAL A 812 -10.90 -2.40 -60.29
C VAL A 812 -11.60 -2.78 -61.59
N ASN A 813 -11.82 -1.83 -62.48
CA ASN A 813 -12.56 -1.95 -63.72
C ASN A 813 -11.96 -1.03 -64.80
N PRO A 814 -11.24 -1.60 -65.78
CA PRO A 814 -10.37 -0.84 -66.68
C PRO A 814 -11.13 -0.05 -67.78
N ASP A 815 -12.46 0.01 -67.71
CA ASP A 815 -13.40 0.69 -68.63
C ASP A 815 -14.63 1.08 -67.80
N THR A 816 -14.61 2.28 -67.21
CA THR A 816 -15.57 2.73 -66.19
C THR A 816 -16.96 2.99 -66.76
N ASP A 817 -17.07 3.41 -68.01
CA ASP A 817 -18.35 3.77 -68.62
C ASP A 817 -18.94 2.72 -69.59
N ASP A 818 -18.28 1.57 -69.70
CA ASP A 818 -18.65 0.38 -70.47
C ASP A 818 -18.75 0.62 -71.99
N ASP A 819 -17.91 1.49 -72.55
CA ASP A 819 -17.93 1.85 -73.97
C ASP A 819 -16.89 1.14 -74.85
N ILE A 820 -16.05 0.30 -74.23
CA ILE A 820 -14.96 -0.53 -74.79
C ILE A 820 -13.61 0.20 -74.87
N MET A 821 -13.54 1.52 -74.64
CA MET A 821 -12.27 2.23 -74.48
C MET A 821 -11.78 2.10 -73.02
N LEU A 822 -10.46 2.00 -72.82
CA LEU A 822 -9.90 1.89 -71.46
C LEU A 822 -9.75 3.27 -70.83
N ASP A 823 -10.00 3.43 -69.54
CA ASP A 823 -9.99 4.75 -68.89
C ASP A 823 -8.62 5.43 -69.04
N GLY A 824 -7.54 4.68 -68.83
CA GLY A 824 -6.17 5.15 -69.02
C GLY A 824 -5.87 5.59 -70.46
N TRP A 825 -6.44 4.93 -71.46
CA TRP A 825 -6.31 5.33 -72.87
C TRP A 825 -7.10 6.60 -73.16
N GLU A 826 -8.32 6.71 -72.63
CA GLU A 826 -9.16 7.88 -72.81
C GLU A 826 -8.55 9.13 -72.19
N ILE A 827 -8.03 9.04 -70.97
CA ILE A 827 -7.30 10.14 -70.32
C ILE A 827 -6.07 10.53 -71.13
N GLN A 828 -5.29 9.57 -71.64
CA GLN A 828 -4.13 9.84 -72.48
C GLN A 828 -4.50 10.62 -73.75
N ASN A 829 -5.67 10.34 -74.33
CA ASN A 829 -6.18 10.97 -75.54
C ASN A 829 -7.16 12.14 -75.27
N SER A 830 -7.23 12.62 -74.01
CA SER A 830 -8.09 13.74 -73.60
C SER A 830 -9.59 13.54 -73.89
N LEU A 831 -10.05 12.29 -73.80
CA LEU A 831 -11.45 11.86 -73.80
C LEU A 831 -12.00 11.79 -72.36
N ASP A 832 -13.29 11.53 -72.19
CA ASP A 832 -13.96 11.53 -70.88
C ASP A 832 -14.39 10.11 -70.48
N PRO A 833 -13.61 9.40 -69.62
CA PRO A 833 -13.83 7.99 -69.26
C PRO A 833 -15.09 7.72 -68.42
N LEU A 834 -15.93 8.73 -68.24
CA LEU A 834 -17.20 8.67 -67.51
C LEU A 834 -18.40 8.91 -68.45
N ASN A 835 -18.19 8.96 -69.76
CA ASN A 835 -19.17 9.36 -70.76
C ASN A 835 -19.10 8.56 -72.07
N GLN A 836 -19.72 7.38 -72.04
CA GLN A 836 -19.93 6.44 -73.16
C GLN A 836 -20.48 6.99 -74.49
N ILE A 837 -20.87 8.27 -74.56
CA ILE A 837 -21.34 8.92 -75.78
C ILE A 837 -20.15 9.44 -76.60
N ASP A 838 -19.04 9.79 -75.97
CA ASP A 838 -17.90 10.36 -76.69
C ASP A 838 -17.18 9.31 -77.57
N ALA A 839 -17.23 8.01 -77.26
CA ALA A 839 -16.88 6.92 -78.20
C ALA A 839 -17.51 7.04 -79.60
N LEU A 840 -18.72 7.63 -79.69
CA LEU A 840 -19.47 7.80 -80.94
C LEU A 840 -19.20 9.13 -81.64
N VAL A 841 -18.38 9.99 -81.05
CA VAL A 841 -17.99 11.30 -81.61
C VAL A 841 -16.78 11.11 -82.51
N ASP A 842 -16.74 11.90 -83.58
CA ASP A 842 -15.63 12.06 -84.51
C ASP A 842 -15.09 13.48 -84.23
N TYR A 843 -14.04 13.57 -83.40
CA TYR A 843 -13.63 14.84 -82.79
C TYR A 843 -12.82 15.72 -83.75
N ASP A 844 -12.03 15.10 -84.62
CA ASP A 844 -11.16 15.75 -85.58
C ASP A 844 -11.85 15.97 -86.94
N GLY A 845 -12.87 15.16 -87.27
CA GLY A 845 -13.72 15.26 -88.45
C GLY A 845 -13.24 14.44 -89.65
N ASP A 846 -12.41 13.43 -89.45
CA ASP A 846 -11.80 12.62 -90.53
C ASP A 846 -12.71 11.50 -91.06
N GLY A 847 -13.78 11.19 -90.33
CA GLY A 847 -14.77 10.15 -90.63
C GLY A 847 -14.65 8.87 -89.81
N LEU A 848 -13.69 8.76 -88.89
CA LEU A 848 -13.61 7.76 -87.83
C LEU A 848 -14.24 8.33 -86.55
N ILE A 849 -14.90 7.47 -85.78
CA ILE A 849 -15.34 7.83 -84.42
C ILE A 849 -14.25 7.38 -83.44
N ASN A 850 -14.17 8.01 -82.27
CA ASN A 850 -13.14 7.73 -81.26
C ASN A 850 -13.01 6.22 -80.95
N LEU A 851 -14.12 5.47 -80.87
CA LEU A 851 -14.06 4.01 -80.65
C LEU A 851 -13.38 3.25 -81.80
N ILE A 852 -13.54 3.71 -83.05
CA ILE A 852 -12.83 3.12 -84.18
C ILE A 852 -11.34 3.49 -84.11
N GLU A 853 -11.03 4.72 -83.71
CA GLU A 853 -9.65 5.18 -83.54
C GLU A 853 -8.91 4.43 -82.44
N PHE A 854 -9.57 4.15 -81.30
CA PHE A 854 -9.07 3.23 -80.27
C PHE A 854 -8.69 1.86 -80.86
N ASN A 855 -9.51 1.31 -81.77
CA ASN A 855 -9.23 0.02 -82.40
C ASN A 855 -8.07 0.06 -83.42
N TYR A 856 -7.80 1.23 -84.03
CA TYR A 856 -6.67 1.42 -84.95
C TYR A 856 -5.44 2.03 -84.27
N ASN A 857 -5.57 2.45 -83.01
CA ASN A 857 -4.56 3.15 -82.22
C ASN A 857 -4.10 4.47 -82.87
N THR A 858 -5.02 5.16 -83.55
CA THR A 858 -4.85 6.53 -84.08
C THR A 858 -5.24 7.57 -83.03
N ASP A 859 -4.81 8.83 -83.20
CA ASP A 859 -5.10 9.93 -82.26
C ASP A 859 -6.48 10.55 -82.58
N PRO A 860 -7.49 10.43 -81.69
CA PRO A 860 -8.86 10.96 -81.91
C PRO A 860 -8.96 12.48 -82.01
N ARG A 861 -7.84 13.19 -81.92
CA ARG A 861 -7.74 14.65 -82.07
C ARG A 861 -6.86 15.05 -83.24
N ASP A 862 -6.32 14.11 -84.01
CA ASP A 862 -5.45 14.37 -85.15
C ASP A 862 -5.93 13.66 -86.42
N LEU A 863 -6.28 14.47 -87.43
CA LEU A 863 -6.80 14.00 -88.71
C LEU A 863 -5.86 13.05 -89.45
N ASP A 864 -4.55 13.10 -89.18
CA ASP A 864 -3.48 12.43 -89.93
C ASP A 864 -2.40 12.01 -88.92
N SER A 865 -2.61 10.88 -88.24
CA SER A 865 -1.80 10.42 -87.11
C SER A 865 -0.33 10.17 -87.46
N ASP A 866 -0.01 10.00 -88.75
CA ASP A 866 1.32 9.69 -89.23
C ASP A 866 1.98 10.81 -90.07
N ASP A 867 1.28 11.93 -90.24
CA ASP A 867 1.70 13.16 -90.92
C ASP A 867 2.08 12.96 -92.41
N ASP A 868 1.55 11.95 -93.11
CA ASP A 868 1.89 11.67 -94.51
C ASP A 868 1.06 12.45 -95.55
N GLY A 869 -0.01 13.11 -95.09
CA GLY A 869 -0.90 13.95 -95.87
C GLY A 869 -2.24 13.31 -96.27
N TYR A 870 -2.53 12.09 -95.82
CA TYR A 870 -3.82 11.44 -95.93
C TYR A 870 -4.45 11.28 -94.54
N SER A 871 -5.77 11.45 -94.43
CA SER A 871 -6.41 11.35 -93.12
C SER A 871 -6.63 9.89 -92.71
N ASP A 872 -6.58 9.58 -91.42
CA ASP A 872 -6.69 8.21 -90.91
C ASP A 872 -7.96 7.50 -91.45
N GLY A 873 -9.08 8.21 -91.49
CA GLY A 873 -10.36 7.75 -92.02
C GLY A 873 -10.36 7.50 -93.53
N ALA A 874 -9.55 8.24 -94.30
CA ALA A 874 -9.37 7.97 -95.73
C ALA A 874 -8.55 6.69 -95.96
N GLU A 875 -7.57 6.44 -95.09
CA GLU A 875 -6.69 5.28 -95.15
C GLU A 875 -7.40 4.01 -94.71
N VAL A 876 -8.10 4.05 -93.57
CA VAL A 876 -8.97 2.96 -93.11
C VAL A 876 -10.03 2.62 -94.17
N ALA A 877 -10.63 3.62 -94.83
CA ALA A 877 -11.58 3.39 -95.92
C ALA A 877 -10.94 2.79 -97.19
N ALA A 878 -9.66 3.08 -97.44
CA ALA A 878 -8.88 2.49 -98.54
C ALA A 878 -8.26 1.12 -98.18
N GLY A 879 -8.30 0.72 -96.90
CA GLY A 879 -7.65 -0.48 -96.38
C GLY A 879 -6.13 -0.35 -96.29
N THR A 880 -5.63 0.87 -96.17
CA THR A 880 -4.21 1.17 -95.89
C THR A 880 -4.01 1.41 -94.38
N ASP A 881 -2.77 1.66 -93.94
CA ASP A 881 -2.39 1.57 -92.52
C ASP A 881 -2.17 2.98 -91.98
N PRO A 882 -3.08 3.52 -91.13
CA PRO A 882 -3.10 4.94 -90.73
C PRO A 882 -1.99 5.36 -89.76
N LEU A 883 -1.10 4.43 -89.38
CA LEU A 883 0.04 4.72 -88.50
C LEU A 883 1.39 4.55 -89.21
N ASN A 884 1.37 4.45 -90.54
CA ASN A 884 2.54 4.12 -91.34
C ASN A 884 2.67 5.08 -92.53
N PRO A 885 3.58 6.09 -92.45
CA PRO A 885 3.66 7.20 -93.42
C PRO A 885 4.08 6.82 -94.86
N SER A 886 4.23 5.52 -95.12
CA SER A 886 4.55 4.93 -96.41
C SER A 886 3.38 4.14 -97.00
N SER A 887 2.22 4.11 -96.34
CA SER A 887 1.08 3.24 -96.60
C SER A 887 -0.16 4.06 -96.97
N HIS A 888 -0.12 4.81 -98.07
CA HIS A 888 -1.19 5.74 -98.42
C HIS A 888 -2.10 5.30 -99.60
N PRO A 889 -3.32 5.86 -99.74
CA PRO A 889 -4.21 5.66 -100.89
C PRO A 889 -3.60 6.08 -102.25
N THR A 890 -4.00 5.44 -103.36
CA THR A 890 -3.50 5.76 -104.72
C THR A 890 -4.54 6.51 -105.58
N GLU A 891 -4.19 7.68 -106.14
CA GLU A 891 -5.11 8.53 -106.92
C GLU A 891 -5.55 7.92 -108.27
N SER A 892 -6.86 7.67 -108.46
CA SER A 892 -7.65 8.13 -109.63
C SER A 892 -9.17 7.79 -109.52
N ALA A 893 -10.04 8.79 -109.61
CA ALA A 893 -11.52 8.68 -109.71
C ALA A 893 -11.98 8.44 -111.18
N PRO A 894 -13.29 8.21 -111.54
CA PRO A 894 -14.52 8.17 -110.74
C PRO A 894 -15.59 7.07 -111.10
N THR A 895 -16.70 7.08 -110.34
CA THR A 895 -18.08 6.58 -110.61
C THR A 895 -18.36 5.07 -110.75
N ASP A 896 -19.04 4.47 -109.77
CA ASP A 896 -20.34 3.82 -110.03
C ASP A 896 -21.22 3.69 -108.78
N TYR A 897 -22.45 4.18 -108.89
CA TYR A 897 -23.51 4.13 -107.87
C TYR A 897 -24.15 2.74 -107.87
N THR A 898 -23.59 1.75 -107.16
CA THR A 898 -24.33 0.49 -106.92
C THR A 898 -24.17 -0.16 -105.54
N PHE A 899 -23.36 0.37 -104.62
CA PHE A 899 -23.16 -0.29 -103.31
C PHE A 899 -24.06 0.21 -102.15
N THR A 900 -24.75 1.34 -102.30
CA THR A 900 -25.54 1.96 -101.22
C THR A 900 -26.90 1.28 -100.93
N ILE A 901 -27.30 0.25 -101.68
CA ILE A 901 -28.54 -0.50 -101.40
C ILE A 901 -28.27 -1.86 -100.73
N LEU A 902 -27.06 -2.42 -100.86
CA LEU A 902 -26.75 -3.73 -100.27
C LEU A 902 -26.30 -3.64 -98.80
N LEU A 903 -25.60 -2.57 -98.40
CA LEU A 903 -25.17 -2.37 -97.01
C LEU A 903 -26.33 -1.95 -96.07
N GLY A 904 -27.28 -1.15 -96.57
CA GLY A 904 -28.46 -0.73 -95.82
C GLY A 904 -29.46 -1.86 -95.50
N LEU A 905 -29.51 -2.91 -96.34
CA LEU A 905 -30.35 -4.09 -96.09
C LEU A 905 -29.70 -5.09 -95.10
N ILE A 906 -28.38 -5.07 -94.94
CA ILE A 906 -27.64 -5.90 -93.98
C ILE A 906 -27.70 -5.26 -92.58
N ILE A 907 -27.57 -3.94 -92.47
CA ILE A 907 -27.68 -3.21 -91.19
C ILE A 907 -29.11 -3.26 -90.63
N ALA A 908 -30.15 -3.16 -91.48
CA ALA A 908 -31.55 -3.30 -91.03
C ALA A 908 -31.91 -4.73 -90.58
N ALA A 909 -31.25 -5.77 -91.12
CA ALA A 909 -31.45 -7.17 -90.72
C ALA A 909 -30.76 -7.49 -89.37
N ILE A 910 -29.63 -6.84 -89.08
CA ILE A 910 -28.92 -6.98 -87.79
C ILE A 910 -29.68 -6.23 -86.67
N ALA A 911 -30.23 -5.04 -86.94
CA ALA A 911 -31.02 -4.29 -85.96
C ALA A 911 -32.34 -4.97 -85.55
N VAL A 912 -33.02 -5.67 -86.47
CA VAL A 912 -34.24 -6.45 -86.14
C VAL A 912 -33.91 -7.72 -85.35
N SER A 913 -32.70 -8.26 -85.51
CA SER A 913 -32.21 -9.43 -84.76
C SER A 913 -31.85 -9.08 -83.31
N ALA A 914 -31.23 -7.92 -83.09
CA ALA A 914 -30.87 -7.42 -81.75
C ALA A 914 -32.11 -7.03 -80.91
N ALA A 915 -33.14 -6.42 -81.52
CA ALA A 915 -34.38 -6.05 -80.81
C ALA A 915 -35.19 -7.26 -80.30
N ILE A 916 -35.11 -8.42 -80.97
CA ILE A 916 -35.78 -9.66 -80.56
C ILE A 916 -35.03 -10.35 -79.39
N ILE A 917 -33.71 -10.15 -79.29
CA ILE A 917 -32.88 -10.69 -78.19
C ILE A 917 -33.02 -9.84 -76.93
N ILE A 918 -33.08 -8.51 -77.06
CA ILE A 918 -33.28 -7.58 -75.93
C ILE A 918 -34.69 -7.71 -75.30
N HIS A 919 -35.73 -8.01 -76.09
CA HIS A 919 -37.07 -8.27 -75.54
C HIS A 919 -37.19 -9.65 -74.85
N GLY A 920 -36.30 -10.60 -75.14
CA GLY A 920 -36.22 -11.91 -74.48
C GLY A 920 -35.52 -11.89 -73.12
N LEU A 921 -34.58 -10.96 -72.92
CA LEU A 921 -33.83 -10.80 -71.66
C LEU A 921 -34.57 -9.93 -70.62
N LEU A 922 -35.38 -8.97 -71.04
CA LEU A 922 -36.20 -8.12 -70.15
C LEU A 922 -37.43 -8.82 -69.53
N VAL A 923 -37.74 -10.07 -69.91
CA VAL A 923 -38.84 -10.87 -69.34
C VAL A 923 -38.37 -11.84 -68.23
N ARG A 924 -37.06 -11.95 -67.97
CA ARG A 924 -36.50 -12.77 -66.87
C ARG A 924 -36.09 -11.99 -65.62
N SER A 925 -36.15 -10.65 -65.60
CA SER A 925 -35.79 -9.81 -64.43
C SER A 925 -36.92 -9.60 -63.40
N LYS A 926 -37.85 -10.55 -63.24
CA LYS A 926 -38.85 -10.54 -62.16
C LYS A 926 -38.93 -11.88 -61.42
N SER A 927 -37.92 -12.18 -60.61
CA SER A 927 -38.07 -12.96 -59.37
C SER A 927 -36.75 -13.06 -58.59
N SER A 928 -36.58 -12.22 -57.57
CA SER A 928 -36.14 -12.58 -56.20
C SER A 928 -35.40 -11.43 -55.51
N GLU A 929 -36.16 -10.52 -54.90
CA GLU A 929 -35.68 -9.70 -53.78
C GLU A 929 -35.80 -10.53 -52.48
N THR A 930 -34.73 -10.63 -51.70
CA THR A 930 -34.85 -10.79 -50.23
C THR A 930 -33.82 -9.90 -49.54
N PRO A 931 -34.20 -9.09 -48.52
CA PRO A 931 -33.31 -8.11 -47.89
C PRO A 931 -32.65 -8.59 -46.59
N VAL A 932 -31.51 -7.96 -46.31
CA VAL A 932 -30.67 -7.86 -45.10
C VAL A 932 -31.41 -7.99 -43.74
N PRO A 933 -30.81 -8.62 -42.71
CA PRO A 933 -31.20 -8.42 -41.32
C PRO A 933 -30.22 -7.52 -40.52
N LYS A 934 -30.80 -6.54 -39.82
CA LYS A 934 -30.20 -5.68 -38.80
C LYS A 934 -29.84 -6.44 -37.51
N LYS A 935 -28.81 -5.91 -36.83
CA LYS A 935 -28.40 -6.11 -35.42
C LYS A 935 -29.56 -6.34 -34.42
N LEU A 936 -29.32 -7.21 -33.45
CA LEU A 936 -30.04 -7.29 -32.16
C LEU A 936 -29.06 -7.34 -30.96
N PRO A 937 -29.45 -6.84 -29.77
CA PRO A 937 -28.57 -6.56 -28.61
C PRO A 937 -28.47 -7.73 -27.60
N PRO A 938 -27.64 -7.61 -26.53
CA PRO A 938 -27.18 -8.74 -25.72
C PRO A 938 -28.22 -9.24 -24.69
N ALA A 939 -28.14 -10.54 -24.37
CA ALA A 939 -29.00 -11.22 -23.41
C ALA A 939 -28.46 -11.14 -21.96
N PRO A 940 -29.34 -11.10 -20.93
CA PRO A 940 -28.94 -10.93 -19.54
C PRO A 940 -28.72 -12.25 -18.76
N LYS A 941 -27.90 -12.13 -17.71
CA LYS A 941 -27.60 -13.12 -16.66
C LYS A 941 -28.85 -13.57 -15.90
N ASN A 942 -28.87 -14.82 -15.46
CA ASN A 942 -29.72 -15.31 -14.37
C ASN A 942 -28.86 -15.97 -13.26
N PRO A 943 -29.33 -16.00 -11.99
CA PRO A 943 -28.52 -16.34 -10.82
C PRO A 943 -28.78 -17.74 -10.22
N THR A 944 -27.85 -18.13 -9.33
CA THR A 944 -27.91 -19.14 -8.23
C THR A 944 -27.97 -20.64 -8.54
N GLN A 945 -26.85 -21.33 -8.23
CA GLN A 945 -26.75 -22.26 -7.10
C GLN A 945 -25.33 -22.24 -6.52
#